data_AF-A0A2R4ZT92-F1
#
_entry.id   AF-A0A2R4ZT92-F1
#
_cell.length_a   1.000
_cell.length_b   1.000
_cell.length_c   1.000
_cell.angle_alpha   90.00
_cell.angle_beta   90.00
_cell.angle_gamma   90.00
#
_symmetry.space_group_name_H-M   'P 1'
#
loop_
_entity.id
_entity.type
_entity.pdbx_description
1 polymer ?
#
loop_
_entity_poly.entity_id
_entity_poly.type
_entity_poly.pdbx_seq_one_letter_code
_entity_poly.pdbx_strand_id
1 'polypeptide(L)'
;MGCFLQASLALTDGEDASIVTRTVIVRSERIPKKLFRIFIELEDTYRNVVEQLVICAAKEGITSFIKLKALKYREMRNLYPHLPSHYVHTACQDASTRVKSFLKLKKEGSTNKEYPSVRRISIWLDDHLWRLEGLTRIAISTHRGLIKVDLVPHKQFYKYINSGWRLASEARIKLDRKERRLIIYLIFRKDVRLYKPSGYIAVDVNENNVAVLINRKVYLFETNIEKITLGYYYRRKRVQEKYDKIYDARCRAKRKILRKLREEEKKDNTRWKVANIIVREALKHGYGVVLEDLGDKPAENMISRIRDEQLRHRIFQAAFKGIQRAIEEKAKEHSVPVIYVNPRNTSKQCPIHRSEIKYNGSRIGICSLGREKWHRDVVACYNLLLKALGGDGSSAPSHPGFNLDGSHMPFGSTAAHEPMGIKRSLWARLKSLDIPSYPGTNGLVRFSDEMLKRVHITGLSKLPIPEDEETRRRLRGWLLPVKFDVGLSFFMVFIVTMPAVILTIEVLRPMHTAPSGLALVAAQVAWLTQTLGPWAGVIWWLGAFFALWGTFYSLHEVYMWTIYDMLRGTFRKAVDITPNKVRLYLWPYLVIVGSILFITGFSLPMLAAFATAATHLFALALWGIALLYLNMRYLPKPYRPHIVVVILATIGIAVYLPYGIIQLIQVFIPTFRI
;
A
#
# COMPACT_ATOMS: atom_id res chain seq x y z
N MET A 1 -4.60 45.52 -37.58
CA MET A 1 -3.21 45.93 -37.26
C MET A 1 -2.91 45.37 -35.89
N GLY A 2 -2.28 44.20 -35.78
CA GLY A 2 -0.82 44.02 -35.77
C GLY A 2 -0.42 43.81 -34.30
N CYS A 3 0.29 42.79 -33.85
CA CYS A 3 1.12 41.80 -34.51
C CYS A 3 1.22 40.55 -33.62
N PHE A 4 1.47 39.41 -34.26
CA PHE A 4 1.97 38.19 -33.65
C PHE A 4 3.31 38.45 -32.96
N LEU A 5 3.60 37.77 -31.85
CA LEU A 5 4.94 37.28 -31.60
C LEU A 5 4.89 35.92 -30.91
N GLN A 6 5.60 35.02 -31.55
CA GLN A 6 5.77 33.60 -31.34
C GLN A 6 7.07 33.40 -30.54
N ALA A 7 7.08 32.35 -29.72
CA ALA A 7 8.24 31.52 -29.39
C ALA A 7 9.44 32.09 -28.59
N SER A 8 9.82 31.24 -27.64
CA SER A 8 11.19 30.87 -27.22
C SER A 8 11.63 31.33 -25.83
N LEU A 9 11.69 30.36 -24.92
CA LEU A 9 12.76 30.28 -23.93
C LEU A 9 13.10 28.79 -23.77
N ALA A 10 14.11 28.38 -24.53
CA ALA A 10 14.81 27.10 -24.42
C ALA A 10 15.84 27.22 -23.27
N LEU A 11 15.75 26.33 -22.28
CA LEU A 11 16.67 25.20 -22.03
C LEU A 11 18.01 25.55 -21.36
N THR A 12 18.09 25.27 -20.06
CA THR A 12 19.23 24.69 -19.31
C THR A 12 18.59 24.05 -18.06
N ASP A 13 18.52 22.75 -17.77
CA ASP A 13 19.20 21.54 -18.21
C ASP A 13 18.19 20.46 -18.59
N GLY A 14 18.52 19.64 -19.59
CA GLY A 14 17.66 18.59 -20.10
C GLY A 14 17.63 17.35 -19.20
N GLU A 15 16.52 17.12 -18.52
CA GLU A 15 16.05 15.78 -18.13
C GLU A 15 14.51 15.70 -18.28
N ASP A 16 14.08 14.80 -19.17
CA ASP A 16 12.74 14.46 -19.64
C ASP A 16 11.55 14.69 -18.67
N ALA A 17 10.92 15.86 -18.75
CA ALA A 17 9.61 16.07 -18.14
C ALA A 17 8.52 15.42 -19.00
N SER A 18 7.92 14.32 -18.51
CA SER A 18 6.83 13.62 -19.20
C SER A 18 5.47 13.97 -18.57
N ILE A 19 4.46 14.20 -19.41
CA ILE A 19 3.10 14.49 -18.93
C ILE A 19 2.34 13.17 -18.80
N VAL A 20 1.89 12.85 -17.59
CA VAL A 20 1.05 11.68 -17.32
C VAL A 20 -0.40 12.10 -17.20
N THR A 21 -1.29 11.36 -17.88
CA THR A 21 -2.74 11.61 -17.84
C THR A 21 -3.51 10.48 -17.16
N ARG A 22 -4.48 10.83 -16.31
CA ARG A 22 -5.38 9.87 -15.65
C ARG A 22 -6.83 10.31 -15.76
N THR A 23 -7.68 9.40 -16.24
CA THR A 23 -9.13 9.65 -16.31
C THR A 23 -9.81 9.12 -15.06
N VAL A 24 -10.54 9.99 -14.37
CA VAL A 24 -11.35 9.66 -13.20
C VAL A 24 -12.82 9.73 -13.58
N ILE A 25 -13.56 8.66 -13.28
CA ILE A 25 -14.98 8.58 -13.59
C ILE A 25 -15.79 9.01 -12.37
N VAL A 26 -16.42 10.17 -12.45
CA VAL A 26 -17.33 10.70 -11.42
C VAL A 26 -18.76 10.56 -11.92
N ARG A 27 -19.69 10.23 -11.01
CA ARG A 27 -21.12 10.17 -11.34
C ARG A 27 -21.81 11.42 -10.81
N SER A 28 -22.83 11.89 -11.51
CA SER A 28 -23.75 12.85 -10.94
C SER A 28 -24.67 12.20 -9.91
N GLU A 29 -25.32 13.05 -9.12
CA GLU A 29 -26.57 12.69 -8.46
C GLU A 29 -27.67 12.36 -9.47
N ARG A 30 -28.77 11.78 -8.97
CA ARG A 30 -29.91 11.41 -9.81
C ARG A 30 -30.60 12.68 -10.32
N ILE A 31 -30.62 12.86 -11.63
CA ILE A 31 -31.15 14.06 -12.27
C ILE A 31 -32.67 13.92 -12.48
N PRO A 32 -33.48 14.95 -12.14
CA PRO A 32 -34.91 14.98 -12.44
C PRO A 32 -35.22 14.71 -13.92
N LYS A 33 -36.34 14.05 -14.22
CA LYS A 33 -36.69 13.63 -15.60
C LYS A 33 -36.68 14.80 -16.59
N LYS A 34 -37.25 15.95 -16.21
CA LYS A 34 -37.31 17.16 -17.06
C LYS A 34 -35.91 17.67 -17.42
N LEU A 35 -35.02 17.76 -16.42
CA LEU A 35 -33.64 18.21 -16.60
C LEU A 35 -32.81 17.20 -17.40
N PHE A 36 -32.98 15.90 -17.15
CA PHE A 36 -32.27 14.84 -17.87
C PHE A 36 -32.63 14.79 -19.36
N ARG A 37 -33.86 15.18 -19.73
CA ARG A 37 -34.28 15.28 -21.13
C ARG A 37 -33.42 16.25 -21.94
N ILE A 38 -32.96 17.34 -21.32
CA ILE A 38 -32.07 18.30 -21.98
C ILE A 38 -30.75 17.63 -22.38
N PHE A 39 -30.18 16.80 -21.51
CA PHE A 39 -28.96 16.07 -21.84
C PHE A 39 -29.19 14.99 -22.92
N ILE A 40 -30.36 14.36 -22.97
CA ILE A 40 -30.73 13.44 -24.05
C ILE A 40 -30.78 14.18 -25.39
N GLU A 41 -31.48 15.31 -25.45
CA GLU A 41 -31.54 16.17 -26.65
C GLU A 41 -30.12 16.58 -27.09
N LEU A 42 -29.26 16.97 -26.15
CA LEU A 42 -27.88 17.33 -26.42
C LEU A 42 -27.05 16.15 -26.97
N GLU A 43 -27.20 14.94 -26.40
CA GLU A 43 -26.50 13.73 -26.88
C GLU A 43 -26.92 13.37 -28.30
N ASP A 44 -28.23 13.45 -28.60
CA ASP A 44 -28.77 13.15 -29.92
C ASP A 44 -28.30 14.18 -30.97
N THR A 45 -28.34 15.48 -30.64
CA THR A 45 -27.79 16.55 -31.52
C THR A 45 -26.30 16.36 -31.75
N TYR A 46 -25.51 16.16 -30.69
CA TYR A 46 -24.06 15.95 -30.80
C TYR A 46 -23.72 14.70 -31.64
N ARG A 47 -24.48 13.62 -31.50
CA ARG A 47 -24.33 12.42 -32.34
C ARG A 47 -24.59 12.71 -33.80
N ASN A 48 -25.65 13.42 -34.13
CA ASN A 48 -25.99 13.73 -35.53
C ASN A 48 -24.87 14.55 -36.18
N VAL A 49 -24.32 15.55 -35.47
CA VAL A 49 -23.17 16.33 -35.94
C VAL A 49 -21.96 15.42 -36.19
N VAL A 50 -21.60 14.56 -35.23
CA VAL A 50 -20.46 13.65 -35.37
C VAL A 50 -20.67 12.66 -36.52
N GLU A 51 -21.86 12.12 -36.71
CA GLU A 51 -22.17 11.21 -37.83
C GLU A 51 -21.95 11.87 -39.19
N GLN A 52 -22.46 13.09 -39.39
CA GLN A 52 -22.27 13.83 -40.64
C GLN A 52 -20.78 14.14 -40.88
N LEU A 53 -20.07 14.60 -39.86
CA LEU A 53 -18.64 14.90 -39.93
C LEU A 53 -17.80 13.66 -40.22
N VAL A 54 -18.16 12.51 -39.64
CA VAL A 54 -17.47 11.24 -39.88
C VAL A 54 -17.64 10.76 -41.31
N ILE A 55 -18.85 10.86 -41.87
CA ILE A 55 -19.12 10.45 -43.26
C ILE A 55 -18.30 11.33 -44.22
N CYS A 56 -18.35 12.65 -44.06
CA CYS A 56 -17.58 13.59 -44.88
C CYS A 56 -16.07 13.33 -44.75
N ALA A 57 -15.54 13.27 -43.52
CA ALA A 57 -14.12 13.09 -43.30
C ALA A 57 -13.60 11.72 -43.78
N ALA A 58 -14.41 10.66 -43.70
CA ALA A 58 -14.03 9.34 -44.22
C ALA A 58 -14.00 9.31 -45.76
N LYS A 59 -14.96 9.96 -46.43
CA LYS A 59 -15.01 10.04 -47.90
C LYS A 59 -13.85 10.87 -48.46
N GLU A 60 -13.54 12.00 -47.84
CA GLU A 60 -12.48 12.91 -48.27
C GLU A 60 -11.08 12.53 -47.71
N GLY A 61 -10.99 11.49 -46.89
CA GLY A 61 -9.73 11.05 -46.28
C GLY A 61 -9.11 12.03 -45.29
N ILE A 62 -9.91 12.93 -44.68
CA ILE A 62 -9.43 13.96 -43.76
C ILE A 62 -9.23 13.36 -42.36
N THR A 63 -7.97 13.30 -41.92
CA THR A 63 -7.61 12.81 -40.56
C THR A 63 -7.27 13.92 -39.57
N SER A 64 -7.05 15.15 -40.06
CA SER A 64 -6.72 16.31 -39.22
C SER A 64 -7.99 17.02 -38.74
N PHE A 65 -8.11 17.19 -37.42
CA PHE A 65 -9.25 17.92 -36.84
C PHE A 65 -9.30 19.38 -37.32
N ILE A 66 -8.13 20.02 -37.47
CA ILE A 66 -8.03 21.43 -37.87
C ILE A 66 -8.59 21.61 -39.28
N LYS A 67 -8.21 20.72 -40.20
CA LYS A 67 -8.69 20.73 -41.59
C LYS A 67 -10.20 20.48 -41.67
N LEU A 68 -10.70 19.49 -40.92
CA LEU A 68 -12.13 19.18 -40.87
C LEU A 68 -12.95 20.35 -40.31
N LYS A 69 -12.46 20.99 -39.25
CA LYS A 69 -13.08 22.19 -38.67
C LYS A 69 -13.12 23.33 -39.70
N ALA A 70 -12.00 23.64 -40.35
CA ALA A 70 -11.93 24.71 -41.35
C ALA A 70 -12.96 24.51 -42.48
N LEU A 71 -13.15 23.26 -42.91
CA LEU A 71 -14.09 22.91 -43.98
C LEU A 71 -15.56 22.97 -43.54
N LYS A 72 -15.91 22.35 -42.41
CA LYS A 72 -17.31 22.06 -42.04
C LYS A 72 -17.88 22.92 -40.92
N TYR A 73 -17.08 23.75 -40.24
CA TYR A 73 -17.55 24.52 -39.09
C TYR A 73 -18.72 25.44 -39.42
N ARG A 74 -18.63 26.24 -40.51
CA ARG A 74 -19.69 27.20 -40.88
C ARG A 74 -21.00 26.49 -41.21
N GLU A 75 -20.93 25.41 -41.98
CA GLU A 75 -22.08 24.57 -42.34
C GLU A 75 -22.76 24.00 -41.09
N MET A 76 -21.99 23.38 -40.19
CA MET A 76 -22.53 22.81 -38.95
C MET A 76 -23.12 23.90 -38.02
N ARG A 77 -22.52 25.10 -37.97
CA ARG A 77 -23.06 26.22 -37.18
C ARG A 77 -24.39 26.72 -37.71
N ASN A 78 -24.55 26.76 -39.04
CA ASN A 78 -25.81 27.16 -39.67
C ASN A 78 -26.92 26.12 -39.44
N LEU A 79 -26.57 24.83 -39.48
CA LEU A 79 -27.52 23.74 -39.21
C LEU A 79 -27.95 23.66 -37.73
N TYR A 80 -27.06 24.00 -36.81
CA TYR A 80 -27.29 23.91 -35.36
C TYR A 80 -27.03 25.25 -34.65
N PRO A 81 -27.83 26.30 -34.91
CA PRO A 81 -27.57 27.65 -34.41
C PRO A 81 -27.68 27.73 -32.88
N HIS A 82 -28.63 26.98 -32.30
CA HIS A 82 -28.93 26.92 -30.87
C HIS A 82 -27.88 26.15 -30.03
N LEU A 83 -26.98 25.41 -30.68
CA LEU A 83 -25.93 24.67 -29.99
C LEU A 83 -24.73 25.62 -29.76
N PRO A 84 -24.13 25.63 -28.54
CA PRO A 84 -22.90 26.37 -28.31
C PRO A 84 -21.81 26.02 -29.34
N SER A 85 -21.12 27.03 -29.86
CA SER A 85 -20.21 26.89 -31.01
C SER A 85 -19.11 25.85 -30.80
N HIS A 86 -18.60 25.73 -29.58
CA HIS A 86 -17.53 24.81 -29.21
C HIS A 86 -17.93 23.33 -29.33
N TYR A 87 -19.22 22.98 -29.30
CA TYR A 87 -19.63 21.59 -29.56
C TYR A 87 -19.29 21.13 -30.98
N VAL A 88 -19.29 22.05 -31.96
CA VAL A 88 -18.86 21.73 -33.32
C VAL A 88 -17.36 21.43 -33.33
N HIS A 89 -16.56 22.15 -32.53
CA HIS A 89 -15.11 21.94 -32.44
C HIS A 89 -14.81 20.56 -31.86
N THR A 90 -15.43 20.22 -30.73
CA THR A 90 -15.22 18.93 -30.08
C THR A 90 -15.79 17.78 -30.91
N ALA A 91 -16.88 17.99 -31.66
CA ALA A 91 -17.40 17.03 -32.62
C ALA A 91 -16.43 16.76 -33.79
N CYS A 92 -15.78 17.79 -34.34
CA CYS A 92 -14.72 17.61 -35.35
C CYS A 92 -13.53 16.81 -34.78
N GLN A 93 -13.17 17.03 -33.51
CA GLN A 93 -12.11 16.28 -32.85
C GLN A 93 -12.49 14.80 -32.66
N ASP A 94 -13.71 14.50 -32.21
CA ASP A 94 -14.21 13.12 -32.09
C ASP A 94 -14.25 12.43 -33.47
N ALA A 95 -14.81 13.11 -34.49
CA ALA A 95 -14.90 12.59 -35.86
C ALA A 95 -13.52 12.26 -36.44
N SER A 96 -12.55 13.18 -36.35
CA SER A 96 -11.19 12.97 -36.85
C SER A 96 -10.48 11.79 -36.17
N THR A 97 -10.67 11.63 -34.85
CA THR A 97 -10.09 10.50 -34.09
C THR A 97 -10.66 9.16 -34.57
N ARG A 98 -11.97 9.09 -34.84
CA ARG A 98 -12.63 7.89 -35.36
C ARG A 98 -12.18 7.57 -36.78
N VAL A 99 -12.13 8.56 -37.67
CA VAL A 99 -11.72 8.39 -39.07
C VAL A 99 -10.25 7.96 -39.15
N LYS A 100 -9.36 8.57 -38.36
CA LYS A 100 -7.95 8.17 -38.30
C LYS A 100 -7.80 6.69 -37.92
N SER A 101 -8.53 6.24 -36.91
CA SER A 101 -8.53 4.82 -36.52
C SER A 101 -9.12 3.92 -37.60
N PHE A 102 -10.19 4.35 -38.26
CA PHE A 102 -10.87 3.59 -39.31
C PHE A 102 -10.00 3.43 -40.57
N LEU A 103 -9.36 4.50 -41.04
CA LEU A 103 -8.48 4.45 -42.20
C LEU A 103 -7.26 3.56 -41.96
N LYS A 104 -6.75 3.52 -40.71
CA LYS A 104 -5.70 2.56 -40.34
C LYS A 104 -6.17 1.11 -40.52
N LEU A 105 -7.35 0.77 -40.00
CA LEU A 105 -7.94 -0.57 -40.16
C LEU A 105 -8.26 -0.91 -41.62
N LYS A 106 -8.66 0.08 -42.43
CA LYS A 106 -8.92 -0.10 -43.86
C LYS A 106 -7.62 -0.42 -44.62
N LYS A 107 -6.52 0.27 -44.29
CA LYS A 107 -5.18 -0.04 -44.84
C LYS A 107 -4.70 -1.44 -44.47
N GLU A 108 -5.06 -1.91 -43.28
CA GLU A 108 -4.75 -3.26 -42.78
C GLU A 108 -5.71 -4.34 -43.34
N GLY A 109 -6.60 -4.02 -44.29
CA GLY A 109 -7.55 -4.97 -44.88
C GLY A 109 -8.62 -5.50 -43.92
N SER A 110 -8.78 -4.89 -42.75
CA SER A 110 -9.66 -5.38 -41.68
C SER A 110 -11.12 -4.96 -41.84
N THR A 111 -11.45 -4.14 -42.83
CA THR A 111 -12.83 -3.71 -43.08
C THR A 111 -13.08 -3.32 -44.53
N ASN A 112 -14.21 -3.76 -45.08
CA ASN A 112 -14.68 -3.42 -46.43
C ASN A 112 -15.69 -2.27 -46.44
N LYS A 113 -15.90 -1.60 -45.30
CA LYS A 113 -16.86 -0.49 -45.22
C LYS A 113 -16.29 0.76 -45.89
N GLU A 114 -17.17 1.59 -46.42
CA GLU A 114 -16.81 2.89 -46.97
C GLU A 114 -16.48 3.89 -45.84
N TYR A 115 -17.29 3.92 -44.78
CA TYR A 115 -17.15 4.81 -43.62
C TYR A 115 -17.52 4.11 -42.29
N PRO A 116 -17.05 4.61 -41.12
CA PRO A 116 -17.34 4.02 -39.83
C PRO A 116 -18.72 4.44 -39.28
N SER A 117 -19.46 3.51 -38.67
CA SER A 117 -20.78 3.79 -38.06
C SER A 117 -20.67 4.26 -36.60
N VAL A 118 -21.31 5.37 -36.23
CA VAL A 118 -21.28 5.94 -34.86
C VAL A 118 -22.39 5.35 -33.97
N ARG A 119 -22.18 4.13 -33.48
CA ARG A 119 -23.20 3.44 -32.65
C ARG A 119 -23.29 3.92 -31.19
N ARG A 120 -22.20 4.45 -30.66
CA ARG A 120 -22.09 4.90 -29.25
C ARG A 120 -21.28 6.17 -29.21
N ILE A 121 -21.74 7.11 -28.39
CA ILE A 121 -21.12 8.41 -28.23
C ILE A 121 -20.88 8.74 -26.76
N SER A 122 -19.92 9.61 -26.54
CA SER A 122 -19.73 10.39 -25.33
C SER A 122 -19.59 11.82 -25.81
N ILE A 123 -20.24 12.78 -25.16
CA ILE A 123 -20.13 14.19 -25.52
C ILE A 123 -18.78 14.70 -25.00
N TRP A 124 -17.99 15.32 -25.86
CA TRP A 124 -16.70 15.91 -25.50
C TRP A 124 -16.92 17.37 -25.12
N LEU A 125 -16.34 17.78 -24.00
CA LEU A 125 -16.46 19.11 -23.44
C LEU A 125 -15.05 19.71 -23.34
N ASP A 126 -14.85 20.89 -23.91
CA ASP A 126 -13.64 21.70 -23.74
C ASP A 126 -13.83 22.76 -22.65
N ASP A 127 -12.82 23.60 -22.42
CA ASP A 127 -12.82 24.66 -21.41
C ASP A 127 -13.98 25.67 -21.50
N HIS A 128 -14.65 25.77 -22.64
CA HIS A 128 -15.78 26.69 -22.84
C HIS A 128 -17.13 26.02 -22.56
N LEU A 129 -17.17 24.69 -22.61
CA LEU A 129 -18.41 23.91 -22.49
C LEU A 129 -18.70 23.45 -21.07
N TRP A 130 -17.72 23.50 -20.16
CA TRP A 130 -17.95 23.13 -18.77
C TRP A 130 -16.99 23.80 -17.79
N ARG A 131 -17.38 23.81 -16.52
CA ARG A 131 -16.51 24.16 -15.39
C ARG A 131 -16.87 23.35 -14.14
N LEU A 132 -15.89 23.13 -13.28
CA LEU A 132 -16.10 22.51 -11.97
C LEU A 132 -16.32 23.60 -10.91
N GLU A 133 -17.46 23.58 -10.22
CA GLU A 133 -17.81 24.51 -9.15
C GLU A 133 -17.65 23.81 -7.79
N GLY A 134 -16.76 24.31 -6.92
CA GLY A 134 -16.62 23.84 -5.53
C GLY A 134 -16.29 22.35 -5.36
N LEU A 135 -15.76 21.69 -6.40
CA LEU A 135 -15.44 20.25 -6.46
C LEU A 135 -16.62 19.26 -6.36
N THR A 136 -17.82 19.75 -6.04
CA THR A 136 -19.04 18.95 -5.85
C THR A 136 -20.08 19.17 -6.93
N ARG A 137 -19.89 20.14 -7.82
CA ARG A 137 -20.86 20.48 -8.86
C ARG A 137 -20.16 20.71 -10.19
N ILE A 138 -20.78 20.27 -11.28
CA ILE A 138 -20.35 20.57 -12.65
C ILE A 138 -21.37 21.49 -13.30
N ALA A 139 -20.90 22.56 -13.94
CA ALA A 139 -21.72 23.41 -14.79
C ALA A 139 -21.40 23.07 -16.25
N ILE A 140 -22.43 22.80 -17.06
CA ILE A 140 -22.31 22.37 -18.46
C ILE A 140 -23.13 23.30 -19.33
N SER A 141 -22.50 23.90 -20.34
CA SER A 141 -23.16 24.75 -21.33
C SER A 141 -23.99 23.90 -22.28
N THR A 142 -25.31 24.08 -22.36
CA THR A 142 -26.20 23.29 -23.24
C THR A 142 -26.94 24.21 -24.21
N HIS A 143 -27.74 23.62 -25.12
CA HIS A 143 -28.65 24.39 -25.99
C HIS A 143 -29.76 25.12 -25.24
N ARG A 144 -29.96 24.85 -23.95
CA ARG A 144 -30.91 25.56 -23.08
C ARG A 144 -30.22 26.43 -22.03
N GLY A 145 -28.96 26.80 -22.28
CA GLY A 145 -28.14 27.57 -21.34
C GLY A 145 -27.30 26.70 -20.41
N LEU A 146 -26.74 27.33 -19.38
CA LEU A 146 -25.82 26.71 -18.42
C LEU A 146 -26.60 25.87 -17.39
N ILE A 147 -26.36 24.56 -17.39
CA ILE A 147 -27.01 23.63 -16.44
C ILE A 147 -26.00 23.17 -15.41
N LYS A 148 -26.38 23.29 -14.13
CA LYS A 148 -25.59 22.83 -13.00
C LYS A 148 -26.07 21.49 -12.50
N VAL A 149 -25.15 20.58 -12.23
CA VAL A 149 -25.43 19.21 -11.79
C VAL A 149 -24.50 18.84 -10.63
N ASP A 150 -25.08 18.35 -9.55
CA ASP A 150 -24.30 17.86 -8.40
C ASP A 150 -23.63 16.52 -8.70
N LEU A 151 -22.41 16.39 -8.18
CA LEU A 151 -21.52 15.24 -8.34
C LEU A 151 -21.53 14.39 -7.08
N VAL A 152 -21.23 13.10 -7.25
CA VAL A 152 -20.94 12.16 -6.17
C VAL A 152 -19.47 11.76 -6.29
N PRO A 153 -18.54 12.54 -5.71
CA PRO A 153 -17.13 12.27 -5.80
C PRO A 153 -16.75 11.11 -4.87
N HIS A 154 -15.71 10.37 -5.23
CA HIS A 154 -15.22 9.23 -4.46
C HIS A 154 -13.75 9.42 -4.08
N LYS A 155 -13.23 8.54 -3.21
CA LYS A 155 -11.85 8.61 -2.68
C LYS A 155 -10.76 8.87 -3.72
N GLN A 156 -10.89 8.30 -4.92
CA GLN A 156 -9.88 8.46 -5.97
C GLN A 156 -9.93 9.85 -6.62
N PHE A 157 -11.11 10.47 -6.76
CA PHE A 157 -11.23 11.87 -7.20
C PHE A 157 -10.49 12.81 -6.25
N TYR A 158 -10.78 12.71 -4.95
CA TYR A 158 -10.09 13.51 -3.94
C TYR A 158 -8.58 13.22 -3.86
N LYS A 159 -8.17 11.96 -4.09
CA LYS A 159 -6.76 11.61 -4.18
C LYS A 159 -6.07 12.43 -5.28
N TYR A 160 -6.61 12.46 -6.50
CA TYR A 160 -5.94 13.17 -7.60
C TYR A 160 -5.89 14.68 -7.36
N ILE A 161 -7.00 15.28 -6.93
CA ILE A 161 -7.06 16.72 -6.59
C ILE A 161 -6.00 17.09 -5.54
N ASN A 162 -5.85 16.27 -4.51
CA ASN A 162 -4.96 16.59 -3.38
C ASN A 162 -3.50 16.12 -3.60
N SER A 163 -3.16 15.47 -4.72
CA SER A 163 -1.82 14.87 -4.96
C SER A 163 -1.01 15.59 -6.04
N GLY A 164 -1.23 16.90 -6.22
CA GLY A 164 -0.51 17.72 -7.21
C GLY A 164 -0.90 17.45 -8.67
N TRP A 165 -2.05 16.82 -8.92
CA TRP A 165 -2.58 16.68 -10.28
C TRP A 165 -3.44 17.89 -10.65
N ARG A 166 -3.32 18.35 -11.89
CA ARG A 166 -4.12 19.44 -12.44
C ARG A 166 -5.26 18.85 -13.25
N LEU A 167 -6.46 19.41 -13.07
CA LEU A 167 -7.62 19.05 -13.91
C LEU A 167 -7.39 19.62 -15.31
N ALA A 168 -7.51 18.78 -16.33
CA ALA A 168 -7.46 19.22 -17.72
C ALA A 168 -8.74 19.98 -18.08
N SER A 169 -8.64 20.87 -19.06
CA SER A 169 -9.79 21.54 -19.69
C SER A 169 -10.74 20.57 -20.40
N GLU A 170 -10.25 19.42 -20.80
CA GLU A 170 -11.02 18.41 -21.52
C GLU A 170 -11.74 17.47 -20.54
N ALA A 171 -13.04 17.29 -20.76
CA ALA A 171 -13.84 16.26 -20.11
C ALA A 171 -14.73 15.55 -21.12
N ARG A 172 -15.26 14.39 -20.73
CA ARG A 172 -16.30 13.71 -21.51
C ARG A 172 -17.48 13.37 -20.62
N ILE A 173 -18.68 13.44 -21.16
CA ILE A 173 -19.89 13.00 -20.45
C ILE A 173 -20.60 11.91 -21.22
N LYS A 174 -21.22 10.99 -20.48
CA LYS A 174 -22.05 9.93 -21.01
C LYS A 174 -23.31 9.79 -20.16
N LEU A 175 -24.43 9.49 -20.80
CA LEU A 175 -25.71 9.35 -20.09
C LEU A 175 -25.92 7.93 -19.59
N ASP A 176 -26.23 7.78 -18.31
CA ASP A 176 -26.85 6.59 -17.77
C ASP A 176 -28.37 6.78 -17.78
N ARG A 177 -29.00 6.32 -18.88
CA ARG A 177 -30.45 6.45 -19.08
C ARG A 177 -31.28 5.64 -18.08
N LYS A 178 -30.71 4.61 -17.42
CA LYS A 178 -31.44 3.80 -16.43
C LYS A 178 -31.54 4.51 -15.10
N GLU A 179 -30.39 5.00 -14.61
CA GLU A 179 -30.31 5.67 -13.31
C GLU A 179 -30.63 7.17 -13.40
N ARG A 180 -30.76 7.73 -14.61
CA ARG A 180 -30.86 9.18 -14.88
C ARG A 180 -29.69 9.95 -14.28
N ARG A 181 -28.47 9.50 -14.57
CA ARG A 181 -27.23 10.09 -14.09
C ARG A 181 -26.29 10.41 -15.25
N LEU A 182 -25.43 11.41 -15.06
CA LEU A 182 -24.27 11.64 -15.91
C LEU A 182 -23.09 10.84 -15.39
N ILE A 183 -22.38 10.21 -16.32
CA ILE A 183 -21.07 9.59 -16.10
C ILE A 183 -20.06 10.55 -16.70
N ILE A 184 -19.26 11.19 -15.84
CA ILE A 184 -18.35 12.27 -16.19
C ILE A 184 -16.92 11.73 -16.11
N TYR A 185 -16.21 11.83 -17.21
CA TYR A 185 -14.81 11.43 -17.36
C TYR A 185 -13.95 12.69 -17.25
N LEU A 186 -13.40 12.91 -16.05
CA LEU A 186 -12.48 14.01 -15.78
C LEU A 186 -11.05 13.57 -16.05
N ILE A 187 -10.32 14.35 -16.83
CA ILE A 187 -8.92 14.05 -17.17
C ILE A 187 -8.02 14.86 -16.24
N PHE A 188 -7.14 14.20 -15.52
CA PHE A 188 -6.11 14.81 -14.68
C PHE A 188 -4.76 14.67 -15.36
N ARG A 189 -3.96 15.74 -15.35
CA ARG A 189 -2.59 15.80 -15.88
C ARG A 189 -1.62 16.07 -14.74
N LYS A 190 -0.44 15.44 -14.79
CA LYS A 190 0.66 15.70 -13.87
C LYS A 190 1.97 15.69 -14.64
N ASP A 191 2.78 16.71 -14.40
CA ASP A 191 4.14 16.77 -14.90
C ASP A 191 5.03 15.89 -14.01
N VAL A 192 5.72 14.95 -14.62
CA VAL A 192 6.52 13.94 -13.95
C VAL A 192 7.96 14.06 -14.43
N ARG A 193 8.85 14.34 -13.49
CA ARG A 193 10.31 14.24 -13.67
C ARG A 193 10.78 12.94 -13.02
N LEU A 194 11.57 12.15 -13.75
CA LEU A 194 12.17 10.92 -13.23
C LEU A 194 13.34 11.29 -12.31
N TYR A 195 13.57 10.50 -11.26
CA TYR A 195 14.76 10.65 -10.41
C TYR A 195 15.86 9.66 -10.84
N LYS A 196 17.11 10.00 -10.56
CA LYS A 196 18.24 9.06 -10.69
C LYS A 196 18.15 7.99 -9.61
N PRO A 197 18.01 6.70 -9.97
CA PRO A 197 17.81 5.65 -8.98
C PRO A 197 19.10 5.32 -8.21
N SER A 198 19.00 5.08 -6.91
CA SER A 198 20.12 4.63 -6.07
C SER A 198 20.41 3.13 -6.19
N GLY A 199 19.49 2.37 -6.79
CA GLY A 199 19.53 0.93 -6.98
C GLY A 199 18.37 0.46 -7.84
N TYR A 200 18.21 -0.85 -8.03
CA TYR A 200 17.19 -1.40 -8.92
C TYR A 200 16.43 -2.58 -8.30
N ILE A 201 15.14 -2.67 -8.62
CA ILE A 201 14.28 -3.81 -8.37
C ILE A 201 14.11 -4.56 -9.69
N ALA A 202 14.61 -5.79 -9.76
CA ALA A 202 14.38 -6.65 -10.92
C ALA A 202 13.06 -7.41 -10.79
N VAL A 203 12.27 -7.40 -11.87
CA VAL A 203 10.94 -8.02 -11.93
C VAL A 203 10.89 -9.00 -13.11
N ASP A 204 10.68 -10.27 -12.80
CA ASP A 204 10.38 -11.32 -13.78
C ASP A 204 8.88 -11.64 -13.77
N VAL A 205 8.27 -11.68 -14.95
CA VAL A 205 6.81 -11.83 -15.11
C VAL A 205 6.51 -13.17 -15.78
N ASN A 206 5.86 -14.07 -15.03
CA ASN A 206 5.46 -15.39 -15.50
C ASN A 206 3.92 -15.51 -15.61
N GLU A 207 3.44 -16.65 -16.11
CA GLU A 207 1.99 -16.88 -16.31
C GLU A 207 1.23 -16.80 -14.98
N ASN A 208 1.77 -17.40 -13.93
CA ASN A 208 1.10 -17.58 -12.64
C ASN A 208 1.74 -16.87 -11.47
N ASN A 209 2.89 -16.25 -11.68
CA ASN A 209 3.59 -15.55 -10.64
C ASN A 209 4.34 -14.35 -11.21
N VAL A 210 4.68 -13.42 -10.31
CA VAL A 210 5.61 -12.33 -10.60
C VAL A 210 6.71 -12.41 -9.56
N ALA A 211 7.94 -12.63 -9.99
CA ALA A 211 9.11 -12.67 -9.12
C ALA A 211 9.73 -11.27 -9.04
N VAL A 212 10.07 -10.85 -7.83
CA VAL A 212 10.57 -9.49 -7.56
C VAL A 212 11.77 -9.57 -6.63
N LEU A 213 12.91 -9.08 -7.08
CA LEU A 213 14.16 -9.02 -6.30
C LEU A 213 14.30 -7.66 -5.63
N ILE A 214 14.25 -7.65 -4.30
CA ILE A 214 14.42 -6.44 -3.47
C ILE A 214 15.43 -6.76 -2.38
N ASN A 215 16.46 -5.92 -2.23
CA ASN A 215 17.47 -6.05 -1.17
C ASN A 215 18.01 -7.49 -1.03
N ARG A 216 18.40 -8.11 -2.16
CA ARG A 216 18.93 -9.49 -2.27
C ARG A 216 17.95 -10.61 -1.90
N LYS A 217 16.66 -10.31 -1.71
CA LYS A 217 15.60 -11.30 -1.47
C LYS A 217 14.63 -11.32 -2.64
N VAL A 218 14.29 -12.53 -3.11
CA VAL A 218 13.31 -12.73 -4.18
C VAL A 218 11.96 -13.07 -3.57
N TYR A 219 10.96 -12.26 -3.89
CA TYR A 219 9.56 -12.47 -3.53
C TYR A 219 8.78 -12.99 -4.73
N LEU A 220 8.01 -14.06 -4.56
CA LEU A 220 7.21 -14.66 -5.63
C LEU A 220 5.73 -14.41 -5.37
N PHE A 221 5.13 -13.47 -6.11
CA PHE A 221 3.71 -13.15 -5.99
C PHE A 221 2.86 -14.08 -6.83
N GLU A 222 2.09 -14.96 -6.21
CA GLU A 222 1.15 -15.83 -6.94
C GLU A 222 -0.03 -15.01 -7.51
N THR A 223 -0.20 -15.02 -8.83
CA THR A 223 -1.26 -14.26 -9.52
C THR A 223 -2.53 -15.06 -9.74
N ASN A 224 -2.47 -16.40 -9.80
CA ASN A 224 -3.59 -17.29 -10.17
C ASN A 224 -4.22 -16.94 -11.54
N ILE A 225 -3.48 -16.32 -12.46
CA ILE A 225 -4.01 -15.94 -13.78
C ILE A 225 -4.37 -17.16 -14.62
N GLU A 226 -3.61 -18.26 -14.55
CA GLU A 226 -3.97 -19.53 -15.22
C GLU A 226 -5.35 -20.00 -14.78
N LYS A 227 -5.57 -20.15 -13.46
CA LYS A 227 -6.82 -20.68 -12.90
C LYS A 227 -8.02 -19.82 -13.33
N ILE A 228 -7.84 -18.50 -13.36
CA ILE A 228 -8.86 -17.57 -13.86
C ILE A 228 -9.10 -17.83 -15.35
N THR A 229 -8.04 -17.88 -16.16
CA THR A 229 -8.13 -18.07 -17.61
C THR A 229 -8.86 -19.37 -17.96
N LEU A 230 -8.42 -20.50 -17.39
CA LEU A 230 -9.05 -21.81 -17.63
C LEU A 230 -10.49 -21.84 -17.11
N GLY A 231 -10.74 -21.34 -15.90
CA GLY A 231 -12.08 -21.31 -15.33
C GLY A 231 -13.09 -20.52 -16.16
N TYR A 232 -12.68 -19.37 -16.72
CA TYR A 232 -13.52 -18.58 -17.62
C TYR A 232 -13.60 -19.19 -19.03
N TYR A 233 -12.55 -19.83 -19.53
CA TYR A 233 -12.55 -20.58 -20.78
C TYR A 233 -13.60 -21.69 -20.76
N TYR A 234 -13.56 -22.61 -19.79
CA TYR A 234 -14.54 -23.69 -19.69
C TYR A 234 -15.96 -23.17 -19.42
N ARG A 235 -16.11 -22.02 -18.76
CA ARG A 235 -17.42 -21.38 -18.58
C ARG A 235 -17.95 -20.82 -19.90
N ARG A 236 -17.11 -20.21 -20.73
CA ARG A 236 -17.49 -19.78 -22.09
C ARG A 236 -17.85 -20.97 -22.96
N LYS A 237 -17.01 -22.01 -22.97
CA LYS A 237 -17.22 -23.23 -23.75
C LYS A 237 -18.56 -23.88 -23.44
N ARG A 238 -18.86 -24.11 -22.15
CA ARG A 238 -20.17 -24.65 -21.72
C ARG A 238 -21.37 -23.78 -22.14
N VAL A 239 -21.23 -22.45 -22.06
CA VAL A 239 -22.28 -21.54 -22.52
C VAL A 239 -22.43 -21.59 -24.04
N GLN A 240 -21.33 -21.67 -24.79
CA GLN A 240 -21.37 -21.84 -26.24
C GLN A 240 -22.05 -23.16 -26.60
N GLU A 241 -21.56 -24.30 -26.10
CA GLU A 241 -22.14 -25.64 -26.37
C GLU A 241 -23.63 -25.74 -26.03
N LYS A 242 -24.06 -25.16 -24.90
CA LYS A 242 -25.48 -25.18 -24.51
C LYS A 242 -26.37 -24.38 -25.45
N TYR A 243 -25.94 -23.17 -25.82
CA TYR A 243 -26.80 -22.25 -26.59
C TYR A 243 -26.65 -22.40 -28.09
N ASP A 244 -25.50 -22.86 -28.60
CA ASP A 244 -25.26 -23.09 -30.03
C ASP A 244 -25.99 -24.34 -30.53
N LYS A 245 -26.30 -25.29 -29.64
CA LYS A 245 -27.20 -26.42 -29.93
C LYS A 245 -28.68 -26.03 -30.04
N ILE A 246 -29.09 -24.92 -29.39
CA ILE A 246 -30.51 -24.55 -29.24
C ILE A 246 -30.87 -23.34 -30.11
N TYR A 247 -29.91 -22.48 -30.44
CA TYR A 247 -30.12 -21.24 -31.18
C TYR A 247 -28.94 -20.95 -32.12
N ASP A 248 -29.23 -20.33 -33.28
CA ASP A 248 -28.21 -19.78 -34.16
C ASP A 248 -27.33 -18.70 -33.46
N ALA A 249 -26.16 -18.40 -34.03
CA ALA A 249 -25.06 -17.61 -33.46
C ALA A 249 -25.45 -16.24 -32.85
N ARG A 250 -26.65 -15.72 -33.16
CA ARG A 250 -27.19 -14.44 -32.67
C ARG A 250 -28.00 -14.54 -31.37
N CYS A 251 -27.96 -15.64 -30.62
CA CYS A 251 -28.71 -15.80 -29.37
C CYS A 251 -28.51 -14.63 -28.36
N ARG A 252 -29.60 -13.94 -27.99
CA ARG A 252 -29.60 -12.81 -27.03
C ARG A 252 -29.25 -13.27 -25.62
N ALA A 253 -29.68 -14.48 -25.23
CA ALA A 253 -29.38 -15.07 -23.92
C ALA A 253 -27.88 -15.35 -23.75
N LYS A 254 -27.25 -16.01 -24.74
CA LYS A 254 -25.79 -16.22 -24.81
C LYS A 254 -25.03 -14.91 -24.62
N ARG A 255 -25.36 -13.87 -25.40
CA ARG A 255 -24.74 -12.54 -25.27
C ARG A 255 -24.93 -11.91 -23.88
N LYS A 256 -26.11 -12.06 -23.26
CA LYS A 256 -26.37 -11.53 -21.90
C LYS A 256 -25.51 -12.24 -20.85
N ILE A 257 -25.31 -13.55 -20.96
CA ILE A 257 -24.46 -14.32 -20.05
C ILE A 257 -22.99 -13.98 -20.24
N LEU A 258 -22.49 -13.98 -21.48
CA LEU A 258 -21.11 -13.65 -21.79
C LEU A 258 -20.73 -12.23 -21.34
N ARG A 259 -21.65 -11.26 -21.47
CA ARG A 259 -21.46 -9.89 -20.96
C ARG A 259 -21.36 -9.77 -19.43
N LYS A 260 -21.85 -10.77 -18.68
CA LYS A 260 -21.72 -10.79 -17.21
C LYS A 260 -20.39 -11.40 -16.76
N LEU A 261 -19.59 -11.98 -17.66
CA LEU A 261 -18.28 -12.49 -17.32
C LEU A 261 -17.31 -11.32 -17.04
N ARG A 262 -16.61 -11.42 -15.91
CA ARG A 262 -15.68 -10.40 -15.39
C ARG A 262 -14.22 -10.90 -15.39
N GLU A 263 -13.82 -11.63 -16.43
CA GLU A 263 -12.46 -12.17 -16.52
C GLU A 263 -11.43 -11.03 -16.57
N GLU A 264 -11.64 -10.09 -17.48
CA GLU A 264 -10.77 -8.93 -17.71
C GLU A 264 -10.64 -8.07 -16.44
N GLU A 265 -11.76 -7.70 -15.82
CA GLU A 265 -11.77 -6.94 -14.56
C GLU A 265 -10.94 -7.63 -13.46
N LYS A 266 -11.02 -8.96 -13.35
CA LYS A 266 -10.26 -9.73 -12.34
C LYS A 266 -8.77 -9.78 -12.66
N LYS A 267 -8.40 -9.96 -13.93
CA LYS A 267 -7.00 -9.93 -14.38
C LYS A 267 -6.41 -8.54 -14.17
N ASP A 268 -7.10 -7.48 -14.56
CA ASP A 268 -6.66 -6.10 -14.38
C ASP A 268 -6.49 -5.71 -12.92
N ASN A 269 -7.43 -6.07 -12.05
CA ASN A 269 -7.27 -5.83 -10.62
C ASN A 269 -6.02 -6.52 -10.05
N THR A 270 -5.68 -7.71 -10.56
CA THR A 270 -4.46 -8.43 -10.18
C THR A 270 -3.21 -7.68 -10.66
N ARG A 271 -3.18 -7.27 -11.94
CA ARG A 271 -2.09 -6.49 -12.55
C ARG A 271 -1.82 -5.20 -11.79
N TRP A 272 -2.84 -4.38 -11.57
CA TRP A 272 -2.73 -3.08 -10.91
C TRP A 272 -2.28 -3.18 -9.45
N LYS A 273 -2.71 -4.24 -8.73
CA LYS A 273 -2.26 -4.46 -7.35
C LYS A 273 -0.79 -4.84 -7.28
N VAL A 274 -0.34 -5.77 -8.12
CA VAL A 274 1.09 -6.14 -8.21
C VAL A 274 1.93 -4.92 -8.59
N ALA A 275 1.54 -4.20 -9.64
CA ALA A 275 2.21 -2.98 -10.07
C ALA A 275 2.30 -1.92 -8.97
N ASN A 276 1.21 -1.69 -8.23
CA ASN A 276 1.21 -0.74 -7.12
C ASN A 276 2.13 -1.17 -5.97
N ILE A 277 2.25 -2.48 -5.69
CA ILE A 277 3.18 -2.98 -4.66
C ILE A 277 4.63 -2.75 -5.09
N ILE A 278 5.00 -3.18 -6.30
CA ILE A 278 6.37 -3.06 -6.83
C ILE A 278 6.80 -1.60 -6.88
N VAL A 279 5.99 -0.73 -7.48
CA VAL A 279 6.36 0.69 -7.67
C VAL A 279 6.44 1.45 -6.35
N ARG A 280 5.58 1.13 -5.38
CA ARG A 280 5.68 1.75 -4.05
C ARG A 280 6.94 1.33 -3.32
N GLU A 281 7.36 0.07 -3.47
CA GLU A 281 8.60 -0.40 -2.89
C GLU A 281 9.79 0.27 -3.57
N ALA A 282 9.77 0.40 -4.90
CA ALA A 282 10.79 1.14 -5.65
C ALA A 282 10.92 2.58 -5.16
N LEU A 283 9.79 3.29 -5.05
CA LEU A 283 9.74 4.67 -4.57
C LEU A 283 10.26 4.80 -3.13
N LYS A 284 9.92 3.84 -2.26
CA LYS A 284 10.31 3.83 -0.85
C LYS A 284 11.83 3.77 -0.65
N HIS A 285 12.53 3.04 -1.52
CA HIS A 285 13.99 2.90 -1.47
C HIS A 285 14.73 3.87 -2.40
N GLY A 286 14.02 4.64 -3.23
CA GLY A 286 14.63 5.45 -4.29
C GLY A 286 15.23 4.60 -5.42
N TYR A 287 14.69 3.40 -5.66
CA TYR A 287 15.17 2.47 -6.69
C TYR A 287 14.44 2.64 -8.02
N GLY A 288 15.05 2.21 -9.12
CA GLY A 288 14.39 1.98 -10.41
C GLY A 288 13.81 0.58 -10.51
N VAL A 289 13.02 0.32 -11.55
CA VAL A 289 12.47 -1.01 -11.85
C VAL A 289 13.07 -1.54 -13.15
N VAL A 290 13.51 -2.79 -13.13
CA VAL A 290 14.06 -3.49 -14.30
C VAL A 290 13.07 -4.55 -14.75
N LEU A 291 12.71 -4.52 -16.04
CA LEU A 291 11.80 -5.46 -16.70
C LEU A 291 12.46 -6.13 -17.90
N GLU A 292 12.00 -7.32 -18.25
CA GLU A 292 12.38 -7.98 -19.51
C GLU A 292 11.79 -7.28 -20.73
N ASP A 293 12.59 -7.10 -21.77
CA ASP A 293 12.10 -6.72 -23.09
C ASP A 293 11.46 -7.91 -23.80
N LEU A 294 10.13 -7.95 -23.79
CA LEU A 294 9.32 -9.01 -24.39
C LEU A 294 9.03 -8.79 -25.89
N GLY A 295 9.52 -7.71 -26.51
CA GLY A 295 9.21 -7.34 -27.90
C GLY A 295 7.73 -7.03 -28.14
N ASP A 296 7.30 -6.90 -29.40
CA ASP A 296 5.92 -6.44 -29.71
C ASP A 296 4.82 -7.47 -29.41
N LYS A 297 5.06 -8.72 -29.77
CA LYS A 297 4.07 -9.81 -29.69
C LYS A 297 4.63 -11.05 -28.97
N PRO A 298 4.91 -10.97 -27.66
CA PRO A 298 5.57 -12.07 -26.94
C PRO A 298 4.79 -13.38 -26.98
N ALA A 299 3.47 -13.30 -26.87
CA ALA A 299 2.62 -14.49 -26.87
C ALA A 299 2.71 -15.27 -28.20
N GLU A 300 2.69 -14.59 -29.34
CA GLU A 300 2.79 -15.24 -30.66
C GLU A 300 4.13 -15.97 -30.81
N ASN A 301 5.23 -15.31 -30.42
CA ASN A 301 6.57 -15.88 -30.46
C ASN A 301 6.70 -17.12 -29.56
N MET A 302 6.16 -17.06 -28.33
CA MET A 302 6.19 -18.18 -27.37
C MET A 302 5.34 -19.38 -27.81
N ILE A 303 4.22 -19.13 -28.50
CA ILE A 303 3.26 -20.15 -28.93
C ILE A 303 3.73 -20.90 -30.18
N SER A 304 4.56 -20.27 -31.02
CA SER A 304 4.99 -20.83 -32.31
C SER A 304 5.55 -22.25 -32.25
N ARG A 305 6.15 -22.64 -31.11
CA ARG A 305 6.82 -23.94 -30.90
C ARG A 305 6.04 -24.92 -30.01
N ILE A 306 4.86 -24.54 -29.53
CA ILE A 306 4.08 -25.32 -28.57
C ILE A 306 2.98 -26.08 -29.30
N ARG A 307 2.92 -27.41 -29.12
CA ARG A 307 1.90 -28.27 -29.74
C ARG A 307 0.61 -28.36 -28.93
N ASP A 308 0.68 -28.31 -27.60
CA ASP A 308 -0.47 -28.41 -26.70
C ASP A 308 -1.41 -27.20 -26.82
N GLU A 309 -2.62 -27.42 -27.35
CA GLU A 309 -3.65 -26.40 -27.57
C GLU A 309 -4.04 -25.66 -26.28
N GLN A 310 -4.12 -26.37 -25.16
CA GLN A 310 -4.51 -25.77 -23.88
C GLN A 310 -3.41 -24.85 -23.35
N LEU A 311 -2.15 -25.27 -23.45
CA LEU A 311 -1.00 -24.43 -23.10
C LEU A 311 -0.88 -23.22 -24.04
N ARG A 312 -1.12 -23.38 -25.35
CA ARG A 312 -1.15 -22.26 -26.31
C ARG A 312 -2.21 -21.23 -25.94
N HIS A 313 -3.43 -21.68 -25.65
CA HIS A 313 -4.52 -20.79 -25.23
C HIS A 313 -4.16 -20.05 -23.93
N ARG A 314 -3.56 -20.74 -22.95
CA ARG A 314 -3.11 -20.15 -21.69
C ARG A 314 -2.08 -19.06 -21.88
N ILE A 315 -1.00 -19.33 -22.61
CA ILE A 315 0.09 -18.37 -22.88
C ILE A 315 -0.45 -17.16 -23.64
N PHE A 316 -1.34 -17.36 -24.61
CA PHE A 316 -1.98 -16.27 -25.33
C PHE A 316 -2.78 -15.36 -24.40
N GLN A 317 -3.50 -15.96 -23.44
CA GLN A 317 -4.39 -15.26 -22.51
C GLN A 317 -3.70 -14.74 -21.24
N ALA A 318 -2.46 -15.14 -20.97
CA ALA A 318 -1.66 -14.70 -19.83
C ALA A 318 -1.39 -13.18 -19.91
N ALA A 319 -1.24 -12.66 -21.14
CA ALA A 319 -1.07 -11.23 -21.44
C ALA A 319 0.03 -10.59 -20.56
N PHE A 320 1.25 -11.13 -20.65
CA PHE A 320 2.46 -10.69 -19.93
C PHE A 320 2.69 -9.17 -20.00
N LYS A 321 2.52 -8.59 -21.20
CA LYS A 321 2.57 -7.14 -21.43
C LYS A 321 1.57 -6.34 -20.58
N GLY A 322 0.44 -6.93 -20.20
CA GLY A 322 -0.54 -6.28 -19.34
C GLY A 322 0.00 -5.99 -17.93
N ILE A 323 0.86 -6.88 -17.39
CA ILE A 323 1.53 -6.64 -16.10
C ILE A 323 2.62 -5.59 -16.27
N GLN A 324 3.47 -5.73 -17.30
CA GLN A 324 4.54 -4.75 -17.57
C GLN A 324 3.98 -3.35 -17.77
N ARG A 325 2.95 -3.19 -18.61
CA ARG A 325 2.28 -1.91 -18.84
C ARG A 325 1.67 -1.34 -17.57
N ALA A 326 1.08 -2.17 -16.71
CA ALA A 326 0.57 -1.71 -15.42
C ALA A 326 1.71 -1.20 -14.52
N ILE A 327 2.87 -1.87 -14.53
CA ILE A 327 4.08 -1.43 -13.81
C ILE A 327 4.59 -0.10 -14.38
N GLU A 328 4.79 0.01 -15.70
CA GLU A 328 5.24 1.23 -16.37
C GLU A 328 4.31 2.41 -16.08
N GLU A 329 3.00 2.23 -16.30
CA GLU A 329 2.02 3.28 -16.07
C GLU A 329 2.01 3.71 -14.60
N LYS A 330 2.19 2.77 -13.68
CA LYS A 330 2.23 3.07 -12.25
C LYS A 330 3.54 3.74 -11.84
N ALA A 331 4.66 3.33 -12.43
CA ALA A 331 5.98 3.90 -12.22
C ALA A 331 6.01 5.36 -12.68
N LYS A 332 5.46 5.64 -13.86
CA LYS A 332 5.26 7.01 -14.39
C LYS A 332 4.41 7.88 -13.45
N GLU A 333 3.34 7.36 -12.85
CA GLU A 333 2.54 8.12 -11.85
C GLU A 333 3.37 8.56 -10.62
N HIS A 334 4.43 7.81 -10.30
CA HIS A 334 5.27 7.98 -9.12
C HIS A 334 6.70 8.44 -9.42
N SER A 335 7.00 8.91 -10.63
CA SER A 335 8.36 9.33 -11.04
C SER A 335 9.43 8.23 -10.95
N VAL A 336 9.04 6.96 -10.92
CA VAL A 336 9.98 5.83 -10.80
C VAL A 336 10.53 5.47 -12.19
N PRO A 337 11.87 5.42 -12.37
CA PRO A 337 12.46 5.04 -13.65
C PRO A 337 12.29 3.54 -13.92
N VAL A 338 12.01 3.19 -15.18
CA VAL A 338 11.85 1.80 -15.64
C VAL A 338 12.84 1.53 -16.76
N ILE A 339 13.60 0.44 -16.64
CA ILE A 339 14.60 0.01 -17.62
C ILE A 339 14.17 -1.34 -18.19
N TYR A 340 14.27 -1.49 -19.49
CA TYR A 340 14.04 -2.74 -20.20
C TYR A 340 15.36 -3.41 -20.53
N VAL A 341 15.46 -4.72 -20.30
CA VAL A 341 16.68 -5.50 -20.48
C VAL A 341 16.40 -6.72 -21.35
N ASN A 342 17.37 -7.08 -22.18
CA ASN A 342 17.26 -8.24 -23.06
C ASN A 342 17.07 -9.56 -22.27
N PRO A 343 16.01 -10.34 -22.55
CA PRO A 343 15.66 -11.57 -21.81
C PRO A 343 16.55 -12.78 -22.13
N ARG A 344 17.46 -12.71 -23.11
CA ARG A 344 18.28 -13.87 -23.51
C ARG A 344 19.12 -14.41 -22.35
N ASN A 345 19.09 -15.72 -22.10
CA ASN A 345 19.85 -16.42 -21.05
C ASN A 345 19.60 -15.97 -19.60
N THR A 346 18.57 -15.16 -19.33
CA THR A 346 18.28 -14.67 -17.96
C THR A 346 17.94 -15.80 -17.00
N SER A 347 17.30 -16.87 -17.47
CA SER A 347 16.88 -18.02 -16.65
C SER A 347 17.75 -19.27 -16.77
N LYS A 348 18.76 -19.29 -17.67
CA LYS A 348 19.61 -20.47 -17.93
C LYS A 348 21.04 -20.34 -17.42
N GLN A 349 21.50 -19.12 -17.16
CA GLN A 349 22.88 -18.85 -16.82
C GLN A 349 23.03 -18.65 -15.31
N CYS A 350 24.03 -19.27 -14.68
CA CYS A 350 24.33 -19.05 -13.28
C CYS A 350 24.73 -17.59 -13.03
N PRO A 351 24.09 -16.88 -12.06
CA PRO A 351 24.45 -15.49 -11.75
C PRO A 351 25.88 -15.33 -11.23
N ILE A 352 26.45 -16.37 -10.61
CA ILE A 352 27.80 -16.39 -10.06
C ILE A 352 28.80 -16.86 -11.13
N HIS A 353 28.64 -18.09 -11.60
CA HIS A 353 29.63 -18.80 -12.42
C HIS A 353 29.51 -18.51 -13.92
N ARG A 354 28.45 -17.82 -14.36
CA ARG A 354 28.11 -17.59 -15.78
C ARG A 354 28.01 -18.86 -16.65
N SER A 355 27.98 -20.04 -16.03
CA SER A 355 27.83 -21.33 -16.67
C SER A 355 26.36 -21.74 -16.81
N GLU A 356 26.07 -22.77 -17.60
CA GLU A 356 24.71 -23.28 -17.79
C GLU A 356 24.15 -23.95 -16.51
N ILE A 357 22.88 -23.69 -16.22
CA ILE A 357 22.09 -24.39 -15.21
C ILE A 357 21.27 -25.48 -15.89
N LYS A 358 21.46 -26.73 -15.45
CA LYS A 358 20.69 -27.89 -15.93
C LYS A 358 19.42 -28.05 -15.10
N TYR A 359 18.26 -28.04 -15.76
CA TYR A 359 16.94 -28.21 -15.12
C TYR A 359 16.35 -29.59 -15.45
N ASN A 360 16.10 -30.41 -14.44
CA ASN A 360 15.51 -31.75 -14.61
C ASN A 360 13.98 -31.70 -14.50
N GLY A 361 13.33 -30.98 -15.43
CA GLY A 361 11.86 -30.85 -15.49
C GLY A 361 11.21 -30.04 -14.36
N SER A 362 11.92 -29.78 -13.26
CA SER A 362 11.47 -28.90 -12.17
C SER A 362 11.94 -27.45 -12.36
N ARG A 363 11.45 -26.53 -11.52
CA ARG A 363 11.95 -25.14 -11.46
C ARG A 363 13.30 -25.00 -10.74
N ILE A 364 13.82 -26.08 -10.16
CA ILE A 364 15.12 -26.10 -9.48
C ILE A 364 16.15 -26.74 -10.43
N GLY A 365 17.22 -26.01 -10.72
CA GLY A 365 18.32 -26.48 -11.55
C GLY A 365 19.64 -26.50 -10.77
N ILE A 366 20.63 -27.20 -11.32
CA ILE A 366 21.97 -27.32 -10.74
C ILE A 366 22.95 -26.62 -11.66
N CYS A 367 23.80 -25.77 -11.09
CA CYS A 367 24.90 -25.13 -11.80
C CYS A 367 25.93 -26.18 -12.27
N SER A 368 26.31 -26.16 -13.54
CA SER A 368 27.29 -27.10 -14.09
C SER A 368 28.69 -26.99 -13.46
N LEU A 369 29.08 -25.81 -12.98
CA LEU A 369 30.38 -25.55 -12.39
C LEU A 369 30.33 -25.65 -10.86
N GLY A 370 29.57 -24.76 -10.21
CA GLY A 370 29.51 -24.66 -8.74
C GLY A 370 28.62 -25.69 -8.04
N ARG A 371 27.86 -26.53 -8.77
CA ARG A 371 26.94 -27.57 -8.26
C ARG A 371 25.84 -27.10 -7.28
N GLU A 372 25.76 -25.81 -7.02
CA GLU A 372 24.70 -25.12 -6.29
C GLU A 372 23.32 -25.26 -6.95
N LYS A 373 22.29 -25.32 -6.11
CA LYS A 373 20.88 -25.47 -6.51
C LYS A 373 20.21 -24.11 -6.62
N TRP A 374 19.65 -23.81 -7.78
CA TRP A 374 19.04 -22.53 -8.10
C TRP A 374 17.57 -22.68 -8.50
N HIS A 375 16.71 -21.84 -7.94
CA HIS A 375 15.34 -21.70 -8.46
C HIS A 375 15.33 -20.79 -9.71
N ARG A 376 14.65 -21.22 -10.77
CA ARG A 376 14.64 -20.54 -12.09
C ARG A 376 14.24 -19.07 -12.02
N ASP A 377 13.19 -18.76 -11.25
CA ASP A 377 12.71 -17.38 -11.11
C ASP A 377 13.69 -16.49 -10.30
N VAL A 378 14.48 -17.11 -9.40
CA VAL A 378 15.52 -16.40 -8.63
C VAL A 378 16.68 -16.04 -9.56
N VAL A 379 17.12 -17.00 -10.37
CA VAL A 379 18.15 -16.79 -11.40
C VAL A 379 17.75 -15.69 -12.38
N ALA A 380 16.51 -15.72 -12.85
CA ALA A 380 15.96 -14.70 -13.75
C ALA A 380 16.11 -13.30 -13.16
N CYS A 381 15.61 -13.07 -11.95
CA CYS A 381 15.70 -11.75 -11.31
C CYS A 381 17.15 -11.28 -11.09
N TYR A 382 18.05 -12.17 -10.65
CA TYR A 382 19.46 -11.80 -10.46
C TYR A 382 20.14 -11.45 -11.79
N ASN A 383 19.92 -12.23 -12.85
CA ASN A 383 20.50 -11.93 -14.15
C ASN A 383 19.94 -10.66 -14.78
N LEU A 384 18.65 -10.35 -14.58
CA LEU A 384 18.06 -9.07 -14.99
C LEU A 384 18.73 -7.90 -14.29
N LEU A 385 18.91 -7.99 -12.97
CA LEU A 385 19.63 -6.98 -12.20
C LEU A 385 21.07 -6.82 -12.67
N LEU A 386 21.80 -7.93 -12.83
CA LEU A 386 23.20 -7.92 -13.27
C LEU A 386 23.36 -7.31 -14.65
N LYS A 387 22.44 -7.57 -15.58
CA LYS A 387 22.46 -6.97 -16.92
C LYS A 387 22.14 -5.47 -16.88
N ALA A 388 21.19 -5.04 -16.05
CA ALA A 388 20.90 -3.63 -15.86
C ALA A 388 22.09 -2.85 -15.28
N LEU A 389 22.89 -3.50 -14.42
CA LEU A 389 24.08 -2.91 -13.81
C LEU A 389 25.35 -3.03 -14.66
N GLY A 390 25.46 -4.09 -15.46
CA GLY A 390 26.62 -4.36 -16.33
C GLY A 390 26.58 -3.63 -17.67
N GLY A 391 25.45 -3.02 -18.02
CA GLY A 391 25.22 -2.35 -19.29
C GLY A 391 24.99 -3.35 -20.43
N ASP A 392 24.02 -3.06 -21.28
CA ASP A 392 23.80 -3.66 -22.59
C ASP A 392 24.40 -2.80 -23.74
N GLY A 393 25.21 -1.80 -23.37
CA GLY A 393 25.76 -0.81 -24.29
C GLY A 393 24.97 0.50 -24.38
N SER A 394 23.99 0.76 -23.49
CA SER A 394 23.31 2.06 -23.43
C SER A 394 23.38 2.73 -22.04
N SER A 395 24.08 3.88 -22.00
CA SER A 395 24.15 4.95 -20.99
C SER A 395 23.70 4.69 -19.53
N ALA A 396 24.48 3.93 -18.74
CA ALA A 396 24.57 4.03 -17.27
C ALA A 396 25.82 3.27 -16.72
N PRO A 397 26.35 3.65 -15.54
CA PRO A 397 27.78 3.49 -15.21
C PRO A 397 28.20 2.10 -14.71
N SER A 398 29.44 1.76 -15.06
CA SER A 398 30.34 0.70 -14.60
C SER A 398 29.88 -0.20 -13.43
N HIS A 399 29.91 -1.51 -13.74
CA HIS A 399 29.92 -2.68 -12.87
C HIS A 399 30.40 -2.41 -11.42
N PRO A 400 29.51 -2.41 -10.41
CA PRO A 400 29.96 -2.79 -9.07
C PRO A 400 30.23 -4.29 -9.14
N GLY A 401 31.48 -4.70 -8.97
CA GLY A 401 31.80 -6.08 -8.66
C GLY A 401 30.96 -6.48 -7.44
N PHE A 402 29.92 -7.28 -7.66
CA PHE A 402 29.25 -7.92 -6.54
C PHE A 402 30.22 -8.98 -6.04
N ASN A 403 30.87 -8.71 -4.90
CA ASN A 403 31.38 -9.77 -4.05
C ASN A 403 30.18 -10.59 -3.57
N LEU A 404 29.77 -11.55 -4.40
CA LEU A 404 29.14 -12.78 -3.94
C LEU A 404 30.29 -13.63 -3.38
N ASP A 405 30.93 -13.14 -2.32
CA ASP A 405 32.11 -13.76 -1.74
C ASP A 405 31.78 -15.20 -1.38
N GLY A 406 32.45 -16.12 -2.06
CA GLY A 406 32.67 -17.47 -1.57
C GLY A 406 33.61 -17.41 -0.37
N SER A 407 33.09 -17.11 0.82
CA SER A 407 33.60 -17.67 2.08
C SER A 407 32.76 -17.25 3.29
N HIS A 408 32.31 -18.27 4.02
CA HIS A 408 31.67 -18.29 5.34
C HIS A 408 30.44 -17.38 5.58
N MET A 409 29.30 -17.80 5.01
CA MET A 409 28.01 -17.62 5.70
C MET A 409 28.12 -18.23 7.11
N PRO A 410 27.70 -17.53 8.18
CA PRO A 410 27.71 -18.10 9.52
C PRO A 410 26.65 -19.21 9.56
N PHE A 411 27.16 -20.44 9.66
CA PHE A 411 26.43 -21.72 9.68
C PHE A 411 25.87 -22.18 8.33
N GLY A 412 26.31 -23.38 7.92
CA GLY A 412 25.93 -24.02 6.67
C GLY A 412 24.42 -24.10 6.50
N SER A 413 23.91 -23.43 5.48
CA SER A 413 22.57 -23.67 4.99
C SER A 413 22.67 -24.39 3.66
N THR A 414 22.37 -25.67 3.67
CA THR A 414 21.89 -26.48 2.54
C THR A 414 20.56 -25.97 1.98
N ALA A 415 20.13 -24.76 2.34
CA ALA A 415 18.90 -24.14 1.89
C ALA A 415 19.08 -23.75 0.42
N ALA A 416 18.31 -24.41 -0.45
CA ALA A 416 18.19 -24.01 -1.85
C ALA A 416 17.89 -22.50 -1.93
N HIS A 417 18.39 -21.83 -2.98
CA HIS A 417 18.06 -20.44 -3.28
C HIS A 417 16.57 -20.33 -3.66
N GLU A 418 15.70 -20.50 -2.67
CA GLU A 418 14.25 -20.56 -2.80
C GLU A 418 13.64 -19.17 -2.64
N PRO A 419 12.72 -18.79 -3.53
CA PRO A 419 12.03 -17.51 -3.40
C PRO A 419 11.03 -17.56 -2.24
N MET A 420 10.80 -16.40 -1.61
CA MET A 420 9.74 -16.25 -0.62
C MET A 420 8.39 -16.18 -1.33
N GLY A 421 7.67 -17.30 -1.38
CA GLY A 421 6.34 -17.40 -1.96
C GLY A 421 5.30 -16.61 -1.16
N ILE A 422 4.65 -15.63 -1.80
CA ILE A 422 3.53 -14.90 -1.21
C ILE A 422 2.24 -15.32 -1.93
N LYS A 423 1.40 -16.06 -1.21
CA LYS A 423 0.08 -16.47 -1.70
C LYS A 423 -0.80 -15.27 -2.01
N ARG A 424 -1.65 -15.41 -3.04
CA ARG A 424 -2.59 -14.36 -3.46
C ARG A 424 -3.47 -13.82 -2.33
N SER A 425 -3.91 -14.68 -1.42
CA SER A 425 -4.75 -14.29 -0.27
C SER A 425 -4.06 -13.28 0.65
N LEU A 426 -2.73 -13.36 0.76
CA LEU A 426 -1.91 -12.48 1.59
C LEU A 426 -1.67 -11.14 0.87
N TRP A 427 -1.09 -11.17 -0.32
CA TRP A 427 -0.70 -9.91 -0.99
C TRP A 427 -1.86 -9.15 -1.63
N ALA A 428 -2.98 -9.79 -1.98
CA ALA A 428 -4.10 -9.09 -2.62
C ALA A 428 -4.78 -8.04 -1.70
N ARG A 429 -4.50 -8.08 -0.39
CA ARG A 429 -4.95 -7.09 0.60
C ARG A 429 -3.87 -6.05 0.93
N LEU A 430 -2.63 -6.27 0.50
CA LEU A 430 -1.50 -5.40 0.79
C LEU A 430 -1.53 -4.14 -0.08
N LYS A 431 -1.04 -3.04 0.49
CA LYS A 431 -0.79 -1.78 -0.22
C LYS A 431 0.70 -1.54 -0.53
N SER A 432 1.59 -2.31 0.09
CA SER A 432 3.05 -2.30 -0.01
C SER A 432 3.58 -3.69 0.38
N LEU A 433 4.85 -3.99 0.12
CA LEU A 433 5.49 -5.26 0.48
C LEU A 433 5.77 -5.42 1.98
N ASP A 434 5.22 -4.52 2.80
CA ASP A 434 5.21 -4.65 4.25
C ASP A 434 4.34 -5.88 4.60
N ILE A 435 4.95 -7.05 4.62
CA ILE A 435 4.36 -8.27 5.17
C ILE A 435 3.96 -7.91 6.61
N PRO A 436 2.68 -8.03 7.01
CA PRO A 436 2.29 -7.83 8.38
C PRO A 436 2.75 -9.05 9.14
N SER A 437 3.94 -8.99 9.73
CA SER A 437 4.14 -9.63 11.02
C SER A 437 3.28 -8.84 12.01
N TYR A 438 2.07 -9.37 12.27
CA TYR A 438 1.01 -8.83 13.14
C TYR A 438 0.37 -7.48 12.75
N PRO A 439 -0.95 -7.30 12.97
CA PRO A 439 -1.66 -6.08 12.60
C PRO A 439 -1.52 -5.03 13.72
N GLY A 440 -0.87 -3.89 13.45
CA GLY A 440 -1.00 -2.73 14.35
C GLY A 440 0.02 -1.60 14.23
N THR A 441 1.32 -1.86 14.01
CA THR A 441 2.34 -0.90 14.48
C THR A 441 3.42 -0.49 13.47
N ASN A 442 3.55 -1.14 12.30
CA ASN A 442 4.79 -1.04 11.51
C ASN A 442 5.07 0.28 10.76
N GLY A 443 4.10 1.18 10.64
CA GLY A 443 4.37 2.53 10.15
C GLY A 443 5.24 3.32 11.13
N LEU A 444 4.87 3.27 12.42
CA LEU A 444 5.57 3.95 13.51
C LEU A 444 6.92 3.28 13.82
N VAL A 445 7.01 1.94 13.73
CA VAL A 445 8.26 1.20 13.97
C VAL A 445 9.36 1.60 12.97
N ARG A 446 9.05 1.77 11.66
CA ARG A 446 10.08 2.18 10.69
C ARG A 446 10.53 3.64 10.83
N PHE A 447 9.60 4.54 11.16
CA PHE A 447 9.98 5.92 11.52
C PHE A 447 10.83 5.94 12.78
N SER A 448 10.52 5.09 13.77
CA SER A 448 11.35 4.88 14.96
C SER A 448 12.74 4.35 14.63
N ASP A 449 12.86 3.36 13.73
CA ASP A 449 14.13 2.78 13.30
C ASP A 449 15.05 3.81 12.63
N GLU A 450 14.48 4.65 11.76
CA GLU A 450 15.24 5.71 11.08
C GLU A 450 15.62 6.84 12.05
N MET A 451 14.74 7.20 12.99
CA MET A 451 15.04 8.14 14.07
C MET A 451 16.15 7.62 14.99
N LEU A 452 16.09 6.35 15.41
CA LEU A 452 17.12 5.68 16.21
C LEU A 452 18.48 5.71 15.51
N LYS A 453 18.51 5.37 14.22
CA LYS A 453 19.73 5.43 13.40
C LYS A 453 20.29 6.85 13.31
N ARG A 454 19.44 7.86 13.13
CA ARG A 454 19.85 9.27 13.14
C ARG A 454 20.44 9.66 14.50
N VAL A 455 19.79 9.32 15.62
CA VAL A 455 20.29 9.64 16.96
C VAL A 455 21.68 9.05 17.23
N HIS A 456 21.97 7.84 16.78
CA HIS A 456 23.31 7.24 16.89
C HIS A 456 24.39 7.92 16.01
N ILE A 457 23.98 8.66 14.98
CA ILE A 457 24.88 9.38 14.06
C ILE A 457 25.06 10.83 14.50
N THR A 458 23.97 11.52 14.83
CA THR A 458 23.93 12.97 15.07
C THR A 458 23.82 13.36 16.54
N GLY A 459 23.65 12.40 17.45
CA GLY A 459 23.30 12.65 18.84
C GLY A 459 21.84 13.10 19.02
N LEU A 460 21.41 13.29 20.27
CA LEU A 460 20.09 13.88 20.56
C LEU A 460 20.04 15.33 20.06
N SER A 461 19.08 15.62 19.18
CA SER A 461 18.83 16.96 18.64
C SER A 461 17.36 17.34 18.84
N LYS A 462 17.04 18.64 18.72
CA LYS A 462 15.64 19.09 18.75
C LYS A 462 14.88 18.42 17.62
N LEU A 463 13.74 17.81 17.96
CA LEU A 463 12.91 17.11 16.98
C LEU A 463 12.29 18.15 16.02
N PRO A 464 12.44 18.00 14.69
CA PRO A 464 11.78 18.87 13.72
C PRO A 464 10.29 18.48 13.64
N ILE A 465 9.51 18.96 14.60
CA ILE A 465 8.06 18.73 14.66
C ILE A 465 7.36 19.92 13.97
N PRO A 466 6.39 19.69 13.06
CA PRO A 466 5.66 20.78 12.41
C PRO A 466 4.98 21.70 13.45
N GLU A 467 5.15 23.01 13.31
CA GLU A 467 4.53 24.00 14.21
C GLU A 467 3.26 24.63 13.61
N ASP A 468 2.76 24.12 12.49
CA ASP A 468 1.50 24.61 11.90
C ASP A 468 0.29 24.27 12.79
N GLU A 469 -0.69 25.17 12.83
CA GLU A 469 -1.83 25.06 13.75
C GLU A 469 -2.77 23.88 13.38
N GLU A 470 -2.89 23.58 12.09
CA GLU A 470 -3.75 22.49 11.58
C GLU A 470 -3.19 21.11 11.98
N THR A 471 -1.89 20.88 11.77
CA THR A 471 -1.22 19.64 12.20
C THR A 471 -1.21 19.53 13.72
N ARG A 472 -1.02 20.63 14.46
CA ARG A 472 -1.13 20.66 15.93
C ARG A 472 -2.52 20.23 16.41
N ARG A 473 -3.59 20.75 15.81
CA ARG A 473 -4.97 20.35 16.14
C ARG A 473 -5.19 18.87 15.86
N ARG A 474 -4.68 18.37 14.72
CA ARG A 474 -4.76 16.95 14.37
C ARG A 474 -4.04 16.08 15.38
N LEU A 475 -2.78 16.39 15.71
CA LEU A 475 -1.96 15.63 16.68
C LEU A 475 -2.60 15.61 18.07
N ARG A 476 -3.14 16.74 18.55
CA ARG A 476 -3.90 16.79 19.82
C ARG A 476 -5.13 15.87 19.77
N GLY A 477 -5.83 15.83 18.64
CA GLY A 477 -6.94 14.91 18.43
C GLY A 477 -6.53 13.43 18.50
N TRP A 478 -5.35 13.05 18.00
CA TRP A 478 -4.83 11.68 18.11
C TRP A 478 -4.43 11.31 19.54
N LEU A 479 -3.92 12.26 20.33
CA LEU A 479 -3.48 12.02 21.70
C LEU A 479 -4.63 12.02 22.72
N LEU A 480 -5.78 12.60 22.38
CA LEU A 480 -6.90 12.74 23.32
C LEU A 480 -7.46 11.39 23.79
N PRO A 481 -7.73 10.39 22.92
CA PRO A 481 -8.20 9.08 23.36
C PRO A 481 -7.18 8.38 24.26
N VAL A 482 -5.88 8.50 23.96
CA VAL A 482 -4.81 7.89 24.76
C VAL A 482 -4.75 8.52 26.15
N LYS A 483 -4.85 9.85 26.25
CA LYS A 483 -4.90 10.54 27.54
C LYS A 483 -6.12 10.14 28.37
N PHE A 484 -7.27 10.02 27.71
CA PHE A 484 -8.50 9.57 28.37
C PHE A 484 -8.37 8.14 28.89
N ASP A 485 -7.87 7.23 28.06
CA ASP A 485 -7.68 5.81 28.40
C ASP A 485 -6.71 5.62 29.58
N VAL A 486 -5.54 6.28 29.53
CA VAL A 486 -4.57 6.25 30.63
C VAL A 486 -5.15 6.87 31.90
N GLY A 487 -5.77 8.05 31.80
CA GLY A 487 -6.37 8.73 32.95
C GLY A 487 -7.47 7.90 33.62
N LEU A 488 -8.36 7.32 32.82
CA LEU A 488 -9.44 6.46 33.30
C LEU A 488 -8.88 5.18 33.96
N SER A 489 -7.87 4.57 33.36
CA SER A 489 -7.25 3.34 33.89
C SER A 489 -6.63 3.57 35.28
N PHE A 490 -5.84 4.62 35.46
CA PHE A 490 -5.24 4.93 36.76
C PHE A 490 -6.28 5.39 37.79
N PHE A 491 -7.33 6.10 37.35
CA PHE A 491 -8.44 6.45 38.23
C PHE A 491 -9.20 5.22 38.72
N MET A 492 -9.43 4.24 37.85
CA MET A 492 -10.06 2.96 38.22
C MET A 492 -9.19 2.17 39.18
N VAL A 493 -7.87 2.10 38.94
CA VAL A 493 -6.94 1.48 39.89
C VAL A 493 -7.03 2.16 41.26
N PHE A 494 -7.03 3.49 41.31
CA PHE A 494 -7.18 4.23 42.57
C PHE A 494 -8.50 3.90 43.29
N ILE A 495 -9.63 3.92 42.58
CA ILE A 495 -10.96 3.59 43.13
C ILE A 495 -11.02 2.17 43.67
N VAL A 496 -10.33 1.21 43.06
CA VAL A 496 -10.34 -0.18 43.52
C VAL A 496 -9.36 -0.40 44.68
N THR A 497 -8.16 0.18 44.60
CA THR A 497 -7.10 -0.04 45.60
C THR A 497 -7.39 0.66 46.93
N MET A 498 -7.93 1.88 46.94
CA MET A 498 -8.18 2.62 48.18
C MET A 498 -9.16 1.90 49.13
N PRO A 499 -10.36 1.49 48.69
CA PRO A 499 -11.28 0.71 49.52
C PRO A 499 -10.67 -0.62 49.96
N ALA A 500 -9.90 -1.30 49.11
CA ALA A 500 -9.23 -2.54 49.50
C ALA A 500 -8.23 -2.33 50.65
N VAL A 501 -7.46 -1.24 50.62
CA VAL A 501 -6.55 -0.87 51.72
C VAL A 501 -7.35 -0.52 52.98
N ILE A 502 -8.40 0.30 52.86
CA ILE A 502 -9.25 0.68 54.00
C ILE A 502 -9.89 -0.55 54.65
N LEU A 503 -10.49 -1.44 53.85
CA LEU A 503 -11.08 -2.70 54.34
C LEU A 503 -10.04 -3.61 54.99
N THR A 504 -8.82 -3.66 54.46
CA THR A 504 -7.73 -4.42 55.07
C THR A 504 -7.38 -3.87 56.46
N ILE A 505 -7.32 -2.56 56.61
CA ILE A 505 -6.99 -1.91 57.88
C ILE A 505 -8.13 -2.04 58.90
N GLU A 506 -9.37 -1.80 58.47
CA GLU A 506 -10.54 -1.75 59.38
C GLU A 506 -11.11 -3.13 59.72
N VAL A 507 -10.99 -4.10 58.81
CA VAL A 507 -11.62 -5.43 58.98
C VAL A 507 -10.58 -6.49 59.34
N LEU A 508 -9.52 -6.63 58.53
CA LEU A 508 -8.55 -7.73 58.71
C LEU A 508 -7.58 -7.49 59.87
N ARG A 509 -7.16 -6.23 60.10
CA ARG A 509 -6.21 -5.89 61.17
C ARG A 509 -6.76 -6.19 62.58
N PRO A 510 -8.01 -5.83 62.94
CA PRO A 510 -8.57 -6.12 64.26
C PRO A 510 -8.83 -7.60 64.51
N MET A 511 -9.06 -8.39 63.46
CA MET A 511 -9.27 -9.83 63.60
C MET A 511 -7.98 -10.62 63.88
N HIS A 512 -6.80 -9.97 63.86
CA HIS A 512 -5.48 -10.59 63.97
C HIS A 512 -5.24 -11.75 62.98
N THR A 513 -6.08 -11.89 61.96
CA THR A 513 -5.98 -12.88 60.90
C THR A 513 -5.31 -12.22 59.71
N ALA A 514 -3.99 -12.32 59.65
CA ALA A 514 -3.21 -11.98 58.46
C ALA A 514 -2.77 -13.27 57.76
N PRO A 515 -3.68 -14.00 57.08
CA PRO A 515 -3.28 -15.17 56.34
C PRO A 515 -2.25 -14.77 55.28
N SER A 516 -1.13 -15.48 55.24
CA SER A 516 0.00 -15.20 54.35
C SER A 516 0.15 -16.29 53.28
N GLY A 517 0.69 -15.93 52.13
CA GLY A 517 0.92 -16.87 51.03
C GLY A 517 -0.40 -17.47 50.51
N LEU A 518 -0.40 -18.78 50.24
CA LEU A 518 -1.58 -19.47 49.69
C LEU A 518 -2.78 -19.53 50.66
N ALA A 519 -2.55 -19.37 51.97
CA ALA A 519 -3.63 -19.32 52.96
C ALA A 519 -4.53 -18.10 52.79
N LEU A 520 -3.99 -16.99 52.27
CA LEU A 520 -4.77 -15.78 51.96
C LEU A 520 -5.81 -16.06 50.88
N VAL A 521 -5.39 -16.76 49.82
CA VAL A 521 -6.25 -17.14 48.69
C VAL A 521 -7.38 -18.06 49.16
N ALA A 522 -7.05 -19.07 49.97
CA ALA A 522 -8.05 -19.98 50.52
C ALA A 522 -9.09 -19.25 51.40
N ALA A 523 -8.63 -18.32 52.24
CA ALA A 523 -9.53 -17.49 53.06
C ALA A 523 -10.43 -16.59 52.18
N GLN A 524 -9.87 -15.91 51.18
CA GLN A 524 -10.64 -15.07 50.26
C GLN A 524 -11.73 -15.84 49.53
N VAL A 525 -11.40 -17.00 48.96
CA VAL A 525 -12.38 -17.85 48.25
C VAL A 525 -13.45 -18.37 49.21
N ALA A 526 -13.07 -18.80 50.42
CA ALA A 526 -14.01 -19.28 51.42
C ALA A 526 -15.03 -18.20 51.81
N TRP A 527 -14.57 -16.97 52.01
CA TRP A 527 -15.42 -15.84 52.40
C TRP A 527 -16.42 -15.45 51.30
N LEU A 528 -15.92 -15.32 50.06
CA LEU A 528 -16.76 -15.06 48.89
C LEU A 528 -17.81 -16.16 48.68
N THR A 529 -17.42 -17.41 48.87
CA THR A 529 -18.30 -18.58 48.72
C THR A 529 -19.35 -18.64 49.84
N GLN A 530 -18.99 -18.27 51.07
CA GLN A 530 -19.92 -18.18 52.20
C GLN A 530 -20.94 -17.04 52.04
N THR A 531 -20.53 -15.89 51.49
CA THR A 531 -21.40 -14.71 51.36
C THR A 531 -22.29 -14.75 50.12
N LEU A 532 -21.76 -15.20 48.97
CA LEU A 532 -22.46 -15.13 47.67
C LEU A 532 -22.88 -16.50 47.13
N GLY A 533 -22.40 -17.60 47.74
CA GLY A 533 -22.69 -18.98 47.35
C GLY A 533 -21.59 -19.65 46.51
N PRO A 534 -21.69 -20.97 46.25
CA PRO A 534 -20.63 -21.78 45.64
C PRO A 534 -20.16 -21.32 44.25
N TRP A 535 -21.03 -20.69 43.46
CA TRP A 535 -20.71 -20.18 42.13
C TRP A 535 -19.69 -19.03 42.16
N ALA A 536 -19.64 -18.25 43.25
CA ALA A 536 -18.71 -17.14 43.40
C ALA A 536 -17.25 -17.61 43.46
N GLY A 537 -17.00 -18.78 44.06
CA GLY A 537 -15.67 -19.39 44.07
C GLY A 537 -15.17 -19.74 42.66
N VAL A 538 -16.05 -20.22 41.78
CA VAL A 538 -15.70 -20.53 40.37
C VAL A 538 -15.30 -19.26 39.62
N ILE A 539 -16.08 -18.17 39.77
CA ILE A 539 -15.78 -16.89 39.14
C ILE A 539 -14.47 -16.31 39.66
N TRP A 540 -14.22 -16.42 40.97
CA TRP A 540 -12.97 -15.94 41.57
C TRP A 540 -11.77 -16.67 40.98
N TRP A 541 -11.80 -18.00 40.90
CA TRP A 541 -10.70 -18.78 40.32
C TRP A 541 -10.49 -18.50 38.84
N LEU A 542 -11.56 -18.32 38.06
CA LEU A 542 -11.45 -17.90 36.66
C LEU A 542 -10.80 -16.50 36.56
N GLY A 543 -11.23 -15.56 37.40
CA GLY A 543 -10.65 -14.22 37.46
C GLY A 543 -9.16 -14.24 37.83
N ALA A 544 -8.79 -15.00 38.86
CA ALA A 544 -7.41 -15.17 39.31
C ALA A 544 -6.54 -15.80 38.20
N PHE A 545 -7.05 -16.83 37.52
CA PHE A 545 -6.37 -17.44 36.37
C PHE A 545 -6.13 -16.41 35.26
N PHE A 546 -7.16 -15.67 34.83
CA PHE A 546 -7.02 -14.70 33.74
C PHE A 546 -6.12 -13.52 34.12
N ALA A 547 -6.13 -13.08 35.39
CA ALA A 547 -5.22 -12.04 35.87
C ALA A 547 -3.75 -12.50 35.86
N LEU A 548 -3.48 -13.73 36.33
CA LEU A 548 -2.14 -14.33 36.30
C LEU A 548 -1.69 -14.61 34.86
N TRP A 549 -2.57 -15.16 34.03
CA TRP A 549 -2.30 -15.44 32.62
C TRP A 549 -2.02 -14.16 31.84
N GLY A 550 -2.81 -13.10 32.06
CA GLY A 550 -2.58 -11.79 31.44
C GLY A 550 -1.23 -11.21 31.83
N THR A 551 -0.83 -11.34 33.10
CA THR A 551 0.49 -10.93 33.58
C THR A 551 1.60 -11.74 32.90
N PHE A 552 1.49 -13.07 32.87
CA PHE A 552 2.46 -13.94 32.20
C PHE A 552 2.57 -13.67 30.68
N TYR A 553 1.44 -13.47 30.01
CA TYR A 553 1.40 -13.12 28.59
C TYR A 553 2.05 -11.76 28.33
N SER A 554 1.76 -10.77 29.18
CA SER A 554 2.38 -9.45 29.09
C SER A 554 3.89 -9.52 29.31
N LEU A 555 4.38 -10.34 30.24
CA LEU A 555 5.81 -10.59 30.44
C LEU A 555 6.44 -11.13 29.15
N HIS A 556 5.80 -12.09 28.48
CA HIS A 556 6.32 -12.68 27.25
C HIS A 556 6.45 -11.69 26.09
N GLU A 557 5.50 -10.76 25.94
CA GLU A 557 5.50 -9.83 24.82
C GLU A 557 6.16 -8.47 25.16
N VAL A 558 5.81 -7.88 26.30
CA VAL A 558 6.24 -6.53 26.70
C VAL A 558 7.73 -6.50 27.03
N TYR A 559 8.25 -7.47 27.79
CA TYR A 559 9.69 -7.46 28.14
C TYR A 559 10.55 -7.65 26.91
N MET A 560 10.11 -8.49 25.97
CA MET A 560 10.84 -8.70 24.72
C MET A 560 10.95 -7.40 23.92
N TRP A 561 9.84 -6.68 23.72
CA TRP A 561 9.84 -5.40 23.00
C TRP A 561 10.60 -4.31 23.76
N THR A 562 10.45 -4.25 25.08
CA THR A 562 11.14 -3.26 25.92
C THR A 562 12.65 -3.44 25.86
N ILE A 563 13.13 -4.68 26.00
CA ILE A 563 14.56 -5.00 25.91
C ILE A 563 15.06 -4.77 24.47
N TYR A 564 14.26 -5.14 23.48
CA TYR A 564 14.57 -4.88 22.07
C TYR A 564 14.80 -3.40 21.80
N ASP A 565 13.88 -2.53 22.20
CA ASP A 565 14.00 -1.08 21.98
C ASP A 565 15.11 -0.46 22.84
N MET A 566 15.28 -0.92 24.09
CA MET A 566 16.37 -0.47 24.97
C MET A 566 17.74 -0.80 24.39
N LEU A 567 17.97 -2.04 23.95
CA LEU A 567 19.27 -2.44 23.38
C LEU A 567 19.60 -1.62 22.14
N ARG A 568 18.61 -1.36 21.28
CA ARG A 568 18.76 -0.57 20.06
C ARG A 568 18.96 0.91 20.33
N GLY A 569 18.31 1.45 21.35
CA GLY A 569 18.48 2.83 21.80
C GLY A 569 19.84 3.07 22.43
N THR A 570 20.32 2.14 23.25
CA THR A 570 21.54 2.31 24.04
C THR A 570 22.80 1.96 23.26
N PHE A 571 22.80 0.85 22.50
CA PHE A 571 24.01 0.33 21.87
C PHE A 571 23.95 0.44 20.34
N ARG A 572 24.86 1.24 19.76
CA ARG A 572 24.99 1.38 18.29
C ARG A 572 25.16 0.05 17.56
N LYS A 573 25.90 -0.91 18.15
CA LYS A 573 26.12 -2.25 17.59
C LYS A 573 24.85 -3.11 17.56
N ALA A 574 23.85 -2.80 18.38
CA ALA A 574 22.60 -3.55 18.49
C ALA A 574 21.47 -2.93 17.67
N VAL A 575 21.67 -1.81 16.96
CA VAL A 575 20.62 -1.10 16.22
C VAL A 575 19.87 -1.98 15.20
N ASP A 576 20.58 -2.90 14.55
CA ASP A 576 20.02 -3.84 13.57
C ASP A 576 19.71 -5.23 14.17
N ILE A 577 19.69 -5.36 15.50
CA ILE A 577 19.27 -6.60 16.16
C ILE A 577 17.82 -6.90 15.76
N THR A 578 17.49 -8.18 15.59
CA THR A 578 16.12 -8.61 15.26
C THR A 578 15.39 -9.06 16.53
N PRO A 579 14.06 -8.90 16.61
CA PRO A 579 13.28 -9.36 17.76
C PRO A 579 13.49 -10.85 18.08
N ASN A 580 13.67 -11.68 17.04
CA ASN A 580 13.95 -13.10 17.20
C ASN A 580 15.30 -13.37 17.87
N LYS A 581 16.34 -12.57 17.58
CA LYS A 581 17.63 -12.68 18.27
C LYS A 581 17.48 -12.30 19.74
N VAL A 582 16.75 -11.22 20.05
CA VAL A 582 16.50 -10.84 21.45
C VAL A 582 15.76 -11.96 22.19
N ARG A 583 14.72 -12.56 21.59
CA ARG A 583 14.02 -13.73 22.15
C ARG A 583 14.97 -14.89 22.42
N LEU A 584 15.84 -15.22 21.47
CA LEU A 584 16.77 -16.34 21.59
C LEU A 584 17.66 -16.25 22.84
N TYR A 585 18.05 -15.04 23.25
CA TYR A 585 18.89 -14.83 24.44
C TYR A 585 18.06 -14.55 25.70
N LEU A 586 16.96 -13.81 25.59
CA LEU A 586 16.12 -13.43 26.72
C LEU A 586 15.46 -14.64 27.38
N TRP A 587 14.95 -15.59 26.60
CA TRP A 587 14.21 -16.73 27.15
C TRP A 587 15.10 -17.67 27.99
N PRO A 588 16.24 -18.15 27.48
CA PRO A 588 17.17 -18.92 28.29
C PRO A 588 17.64 -18.14 29.51
N TYR A 589 17.91 -16.84 29.38
CA TYR A 589 18.31 -16.00 30.51
C TYR A 589 17.24 -15.98 31.63
N LEU A 590 15.97 -15.74 31.29
CA LEU A 590 14.89 -15.72 32.28
C LEU A 590 14.70 -17.08 32.96
N VAL A 591 14.81 -18.18 32.20
CA VAL A 591 14.71 -19.53 32.76
C VAL A 591 15.89 -19.86 33.66
N ILE A 592 17.12 -19.54 33.25
CA ILE A 592 18.33 -19.83 34.01
C ILE A 592 18.35 -18.99 35.29
N VAL A 593 18.16 -17.67 35.19
CA VAL A 593 18.18 -16.78 36.36
C VAL A 593 17.01 -17.09 37.30
N GLY A 594 15.81 -17.34 36.76
CA GLY A 594 14.66 -17.76 37.56
C GLY A 594 14.92 -19.08 38.30
N SER A 595 15.53 -20.06 37.64
CA SER A 595 15.91 -21.34 38.25
C SER A 595 16.97 -21.17 39.34
N ILE A 596 17.99 -20.33 39.10
CA ILE A 596 19.02 -20.03 40.10
C ILE A 596 18.39 -19.37 41.33
N LEU A 597 17.57 -18.34 41.14
CA LEU A 597 16.89 -17.66 42.24
C LEU A 597 15.98 -18.61 43.03
N PHE A 598 15.30 -19.53 42.35
CA PHE A 598 14.50 -20.56 43.01
C PHE A 598 15.35 -21.54 43.84
N ILE A 599 16.49 -21.99 43.31
CA ILE A 599 17.38 -22.96 43.97
C ILE A 599 18.13 -22.34 45.16
N THR A 600 18.52 -21.05 45.06
CA THR A 600 19.27 -20.34 46.11
C THR A 600 18.46 -20.03 47.38
N GLY A 601 17.17 -20.40 47.43
CA GLY A 601 16.37 -20.30 48.65
C GLY A 601 15.94 -18.88 49.02
N PHE A 602 16.10 -17.90 48.12
CA PHE A 602 15.51 -16.58 48.34
C PHE A 602 13.99 -16.70 48.45
N SER A 603 13.43 -16.13 49.52
CA SER A 603 11.98 -16.13 49.69
C SER A 603 11.32 -15.30 48.58
N LEU A 604 10.26 -15.84 47.97
CA LEU A 604 9.47 -15.14 46.95
C LEU A 604 9.04 -13.72 47.39
N PRO A 605 8.64 -13.49 48.67
CA PRO A 605 8.33 -12.15 49.16
C PRO A 605 9.50 -11.17 49.12
N MET A 606 10.72 -11.63 49.44
CA MET A 606 11.92 -10.78 49.39
C MET A 606 12.26 -10.36 47.96
N LEU A 607 12.19 -11.30 47.00
CA LEU A 607 12.40 -11.01 45.58
C LEU A 607 11.33 -10.06 45.03
N ALA A 608 10.07 -10.26 45.42
CA ALA A 608 8.97 -9.37 45.03
C ALA A 608 9.13 -7.97 45.64
N ALA A 609 9.55 -7.86 46.91
CA ALA A 609 9.83 -6.59 47.57
C ALA A 609 10.99 -5.85 46.88
N PHE A 610 12.10 -6.54 46.60
CA PHE A 610 13.22 -6.00 45.84
C PHE A 610 12.78 -5.49 44.46
N ALA A 611 12.10 -6.34 43.69
CA ALA A 611 11.66 -6.00 42.35
C ALA A 611 10.72 -4.79 42.37
N THR A 612 9.79 -4.73 43.31
CA THR A 612 8.86 -3.61 43.50
C THR A 612 9.61 -2.32 43.85
N ALA A 613 10.52 -2.38 44.81
CA ALA A 613 11.32 -1.22 45.23
C ALA A 613 12.21 -0.69 44.10
N ALA A 614 12.89 -1.59 43.38
CA ALA A 614 13.78 -1.24 42.29
C ALA A 614 13.03 -0.64 41.08
N THR A 615 11.93 -1.27 40.66
CA THR A 615 11.27 -0.94 39.39
C THR A 615 10.11 0.04 39.53
N HIS A 616 9.26 -0.09 40.55
CA HIS A 616 8.02 0.67 40.67
C HIS A 616 8.15 1.92 41.55
N LEU A 617 9.21 2.03 42.36
CA LEU A 617 9.48 3.21 43.18
C LEU A 617 10.72 3.95 42.65
N PHE A 618 11.89 3.32 42.72
CA PHE A 618 13.15 3.96 42.38
C PHE A 618 13.30 4.25 40.88
N ALA A 619 13.19 3.24 40.02
CA ALA A 619 13.34 3.43 38.58
C ALA A 619 12.25 4.33 37.99
N LEU A 620 11.02 4.27 38.51
CA LEU A 620 9.93 5.15 38.09
C LEU A 620 10.25 6.63 38.37
N ALA A 621 10.84 6.94 39.54
CA ALA A 621 11.28 8.29 39.85
C ALA A 621 12.39 8.77 38.91
N LEU A 622 13.39 7.92 38.64
CA LEU A 622 14.44 8.23 37.66
C LEU A 622 13.88 8.45 36.25
N TRP A 623 12.93 7.62 35.84
CA TRP A 623 12.20 7.79 34.58
C TRP A 623 11.43 9.10 34.53
N GLY A 624 10.75 9.48 35.62
CA GLY A 624 10.08 10.77 35.75
C GLY A 624 11.03 11.95 35.52
N ILE A 625 12.21 11.92 36.16
CA ILE A 625 13.25 12.93 35.99
C ILE A 625 13.71 12.98 34.53
N ALA A 626 14.03 11.82 33.94
CA ALA A 626 14.49 11.72 32.56
C ALA A 626 13.44 12.25 31.56
N LEU A 627 12.17 11.89 31.75
CA LEU A 627 11.07 12.34 30.88
C LEU A 627 10.83 13.84 31.00
N LEU A 628 10.83 14.41 32.20
CA LEU A 628 10.72 15.86 32.39
C LEU A 628 11.89 16.59 31.73
N TYR A 629 13.12 16.12 31.94
CA TYR A 629 14.31 16.68 31.31
C TYR A 629 14.22 16.63 29.78
N LEU A 630 13.94 15.47 29.21
CA LEU A 630 13.85 15.27 27.76
C LEU A 630 12.75 16.14 27.13
N ASN A 631 11.56 16.16 27.73
CA ASN A 631 10.44 16.94 27.23
C ASN A 631 10.72 18.45 27.31
N MET A 632 11.33 18.93 28.39
CA MET A 632 11.60 20.36 28.53
C MET A 632 12.78 20.83 27.66
N ARG A 633 13.78 19.96 27.42
CA ARG A 633 14.98 20.28 26.65
C ARG A 633 14.77 20.17 25.14
N TYR A 634 14.11 19.12 24.66
CA TYR A 634 14.09 18.76 23.23
C TYR A 634 12.75 19.03 22.53
N LEU A 635 11.63 19.20 23.24
CA LEU A 635 10.36 19.59 22.60
C LEU A 635 10.26 21.11 22.38
N PRO A 636 9.70 21.53 21.23
CA PRO A 636 9.32 22.93 21.00
C PRO A 636 8.29 23.40 22.04
N LYS A 637 8.29 24.71 22.35
CA LYS A 637 7.41 25.32 23.38
C LYS A 637 5.94 24.89 23.29
N PRO A 638 5.29 24.83 22.10
CA PRO A 638 3.88 24.45 21.98
C PRO A 638 3.57 23.00 22.37
N TYR A 639 4.58 22.13 22.41
CA TYR A 639 4.43 20.69 22.68
C TYR A 639 4.87 20.30 24.08
N ARG A 640 5.38 21.24 24.88
CA ARG A 640 5.82 20.97 26.25
C ARG A 640 4.63 20.61 27.14
N PRO A 641 4.86 19.80 28.19
CA PRO A 641 3.83 19.51 29.18
C PRO A 641 3.33 20.80 29.83
N HIS A 642 2.04 20.82 30.16
CA HIS A 642 1.44 21.92 30.89
C HIS A 642 2.06 22.04 32.30
N ILE A 643 2.11 23.25 32.86
CA ILE A 643 2.75 23.49 34.16
C ILE A 643 2.19 22.60 35.28
N VAL A 644 0.88 22.35 35.27
CA VAL A 644 0.23 21.42 36.21
C VAL A 644 0.81 20.02 36.15
N VAL A 645 1.09 19.50 34.95
CA VAL A 645 1.69 18.17 34.77
C VAL A 645 3.12 18.16 35.30
N VAL A 646 3.87 19.25 35.10
CA VAL A 646 5.23 19.40 35.63
C VAL A 646 5.23 19.39 37.16
N ILE A 647 4.32 20.15 37.77
CA ILE A 647 4.17 20.21 39.24
C ILE A 647 3.83 18.82 39.80
N LEU A 648 2.80 18.16 39.25
CA LEU A 648 2.38 16.82 39.70
C LEU A 648 3.48 15.78 39.54
N ALA A 649 4.19 15.79 38.40
CA ALA A 649 5.32 14.89 38.18
C ALA A 649 6.46 15.15 39.16
N THR A 650 6.74 16.42 39.49
CA THR A 650 7.78 16.80 40.46
C THR A 650 7.41 16.34 41.87
N ILE A 651 6.15 16.51 42.29
CA ILE A 651 5.65 15.98 43.57
C ILE A 651 5.80 14.46 43.61
N GLY A 652 5.39 13.77 42.53
CA GLY A 652 5.56 12.32 42.42
C GLY A 652 7.01 11.90 42.59
N ILE A 653 7.94 12.52 41.86
CA ILE A 653 9.38 12.24 41.98
C ILE A 653 9.88 12.47 43.42
N ALA A 654 9.48 13.57 44.06
CA ALA A 654 9.87 13.90 45.42
C ALA A 654 9.36 12.90 46.46
N VAL A 655 8.24 12.21 46.20
CA VAL A 655 7.69 11.16 47.06
C VAL A 655 8.33 9.79 46.75
N TYR A 656 8.36 9.40 45.47
CA TYR A 656 8.80 8.07 45.06
C TYR A 656 10.31 7.86 45.21
N LEU A 657 11.13 8.89 44.99
CA LEU A 657 12.59 8.74 45.02
C LEU A 657 13.11 8.42 46.43
N PRO A 658 12.79 9.20 47.49
CA PRO A 658 13.24 8.87 48.83
C PRO A 658 12.66 7.52 49.29
N TYR A 659 11.36 7.30 49.08
CA TYR A 659 10.71 6.06 49.51
C TYR A 659 11.29 4.81 48.81
N GLY A 660 11.61 4.92 47.51
CA GLY A 660 12.27 3.86 46.76
C GLY A 660 13.68 3.55 47.28
N ILE A 661 14.47 4.58 47.62
CA ILE A 661 15.81 4.40 48.22
C ILE A 661 15.68 3.69 49.58
N ILE A 662 14.76 4.15 50.43
CA ILE A 662 14.52 3.59 51.76
C ILE A 662 14.14 2.11 51.65
N GLN A 663 13.18 1.78 50.80
CA GLN A 663 12.76 0.39 50.60
C GLN A 663 13.88 -0.49 50.03
N LEU A 664 14.69 0.02 49.10
CA LEU A 664 15.84 -0.72 48.59
C LEU A 664 16.85 -1.03 49.69
N ILE A 665 17.12 -0.09 50.59
CA ILE A 665 17.99 -0.31 51.75
C ILE A 665 17.37 -1.35 52.69
N GLN A 666 16.07 -1.24 52.99
CA GLN A 666 15.35 -2.15 53.88
C GLN A 666 15.31 -3.60 53.39
N VAL A 667 15.30 -3.81 52.07
CA VAL A 667 15.35 -5.16 51.48
C VAL A 667 16.66 -5.87 51.84
N PHE A 668 17.79 -5.16 51.90
CA PHE A 668 19.09 -5.75 52.23
C PHE A 668 19.48 -5.60 53.71
N ILE A 669 18.92 -4.60 54.40
CA ILE A 669 19.15 -4.32 55.81
C ILE A 669 17.77 -4.20 56.49
N PRO A 670 17.13 -5.33 56.86
CA PRO A 670 15.77 -5.33 57.43
C PRO A 670 15.65 -4.58 58.76
N THR A 671 16.77 -4.34 59.44
CA THR A 671 16.85 -3.58 60.69
C THR A 671 16.83 -2.06 60.48
N PHE A 672 16.99 -1.58 59.25
CA PHE A 672 16.97 -0.16 58.93
C PHE A 672 15.55 0.40 59.04
N ARG A 673 15.32 1.24 60.06
CA ARG A 673 14.07 1.98 60.28
C ARG A 673 14.36 3.48 60.24
N ILE A 674 13.41 4.25 59.70
CA ILE A 674 13.43 5.72 59.67
C ILE A 674 12.40 6.23 60.66
#